data_AF-A0A930F7P9-F1
#
_entry.id   AF-A0A930F7P9-F1
#
_cell.length_a   1.000
_cell.length_b   1.000
_cell.length_c   1.000
_cell.angle_alpha   90.00
_cell.angle_beta   90.00
_cell.angle_gamma   90.00
#
_symmetry.space_group_name_H-M   'P 1'
#
loop_
_entity.id
_entity.type
_entity.pdbx_description
1 polymer ?
#
loop_
_entity_poly.entity_id
_entity_poly.type
_entity_poly.pdbx_seq_one_letter_code
_entity_poly.pdbx_strand_id
1 'polypeptide(L)'
;MKNNGNNLQQGNYYLGLDVGTSSVGWAVTDTDYNILKFRGKSMWGARLFDEASTAEDRRTHRGNRRRLARRKYRLLLLEQLFEKEIRKIDDNFFVRLHESNLWADDKSKPSKFLLFNDTNFTDKDYLKKYPTIYHLRSDLILNPTEHDIRLVFLALHHLIKYRGHFIYDNSANGDVKTLEEAVTDFERYLNENDIEFKIENKKEFINVLSNKHLTKKEKKTSLKKFYGDITDSEIINISVLIEMLSGSSISLSNLFKDIEIDGKQKLSLDSDIEETLNDVVDILGDNIDLLIHAKEVYDIAVLTSSLGNHKYLCDAKVELFEKNKNDLQILKKYIKKNHPEDYKKIFSSPTEKKNYAAYSQTNSENVCSQEEFCLFIKPYIKDMAKSENEDEVRIAKEVEDKSFLTKLKGTNNSVVPYQIHERELNQILKNIVGYLPFMNDKQEEISIVDKIKLIFKFKIPYYVGPLNTKSTRAWVHRSDEKIYPWNFTNVVNLDKTAHEFMERLIGRCTYTNDPVLPMDSLLYSRYNVLNEINPIKINGKAIPVKVKQAIYTDLFENSKKKVTRKSIYIYLLKNGHIEKEDIISGVDIEIKAKLKSHHDFAQIMEENKCTPDEIEKIIKGILVYSDDKSMLRRWLKNNIKGLSDNDIKYLAKLNYKEWGRLSKTLLTDIYTINPEDGEACNILDIMWNTNATLMEILNNKKYQFKQSIEEYKAENYDVKQSLHEELDDMYISPAARRSIWQALRIVDEIVDIKKSAPKKIFIEMAREKKSAMKKKRTESRKDALLALYKSCKSQADGFY
;
A
#
# COMPACT_ATOMS: atom_id res chain seq x y z
N MET A 1 15.94 34.77 2.57
CA MET A 1 16.77 35.91 2.09
C MET A 1 17.18 36.76 3.28
N LYS A 2 18.41 37.27 3.30
CA LYS A 2 18.80 38.27 4.31
C LYS A 2 18.11 39.59 3.98
N ASN A 3 17.38 40.18 4.93
CA ASN A 3 16.80 41.51 4.77
C ASN A 3 17.89 42.57 4.97
N ASN A 4 18.74 42.77 3.96
CA ASN A 4 19.84 43.75 3.98
C ASN A 4 19.58 44.97 3.08
N GLY A 5 18.34 45.17 2.60
CA GLY A 5 17.92 46.35 1.82
C GLY A 5 18.43 46.40 0.37
N ASN A 6 19.43 45.59 0.01
CA ASN A 6 20.04 45.54 -1.33
C ASN A 6 19.05 45.13 -2.43
N ASN A 7 17.93 44.49 -2.06
CA ASN A 7 16.89 44.06 -3.00
C ASN A 7 16.02 45.22 -3.51
N LEU A 8 16.11 46.40 -2.89
CA LEU A 8 15.33 47.60 -3.25
C LEU A 8 16.00 48.45 -4.34
N GLN A 9 17.28 48.20 -4.63
CA GLN A 9 18.03 48.91 -5.67
C GLN A 9 18.35 47.97 -6.83
N GLN A 10 17.99 48.34 -8.06
CA GLN A 10 18.25 47.54 -9.25
C GLN A 10 19.59 47.92 -9.89
N GLY A 11 20.49 46.95 -10.05
CA GLY A 11 21.81 47.12 -10.67
C GLY A 11 21.82 46.78 -12.16
N ASN A 12 22.80 47.32 -12.90
CA ASN A 12 22.97 47.07 -14.35
C ASN A 12 23.77 45.79 -14.62
N TYR A 13 23.23 44.64 -14.21
CA TYR A 13 23.84 43.34 -14.47
C TYR A 13 22.77 42.26 -14.65
N TYR A 14 23.12 41.17 -15.32
CA TYR A 14 22.27 39.99 -15.48
C TYR A 14 22.84 38.79 -14.72
N LEU A 15 21.97 37.87 -14.34
CA LEU A 15 22.30 36.62 -13.69
C LEU A 15 21.70 35.45 -14.48
N GLY A 16 22.53 34.52 -14.93
CA GLY A 16 22.09 33.22 -15.45
C GLY A 16 22.24 32.13 -14.41
N LEU A 17 21.26 31.24 -14.30
CA LEU A 17 21.25 30.05 -13.44
C LEU A 17 20.87 28.82 -14.26
N ASP A 18 21.65 27.75 -14.10
CA ASP A 18 21.39 26.41 -14.63
C ASP A 18 21.22 25.46 -13.44
N VAL A 19 20.00 25.02 -13.18
CA VAL A 19 19.61 24.33 -11.95
C VAL A 19 19.33 22.86 -12.27
N GLY A 20 20.33 22.01 -12.00
CA GLY A 20 20.25 20.55 -12.08
C GLY A 20 19.88 19.90 -10.74
N THR A 21 19.67 18.58 -10.72
CA THR A 21 19.31 17.81 -9.50
C THR A 21 20.46 17.69 -8.49
N SER A 22 21.71 17.82 -8.95
CA SER A 22 22.94 17.68 -8.16
C SER A 22 23.94 18.82 -8.42
N SER A 23 23.51 19.87 -9.14
CA SER A 23 24.37 21.00 -9.47
C SER A 23 23.56 22.28 -9.67
N VAL A 24 24.14 23.43 -9.33
CA VAL A 24 23.64 24.74 -9.78
C VAL A 24 24.79 25.52 -10.43
N GLY A 25 24.72 25.70 -11.74
CA GLY A 25 25.57 26.62 -12.50
C GLY A 25 25.08 28.06 -12.37
N TRP A 26 26.01 29.02 -12.38
CA TRP A 26 25.68 30.44 -12.44
C TRP A 26 26.67 31.23 -13.29
N ALA A 27 26.23 32.35 -13.86
CA ALA A 27 27.07 33.34 -14.53
C ALA A 27 26.50 34.74 -14.36
N VAL A 28 27.36 35.72 -14.07
CA VAL A 28 26.99 37.13 -13.88
C VAL A 28 27.60 37.97 -14.98
N THR A 29 26.77 38.72 -15.71
CA THR A 29 27.21 39.57 -16.81
C THR A 29 26.80 41.03 -16.63
N ASP A 30 27.46 41.94 -17.32
CA ASP A 30 26.90 43.26 -17.59
C ASP A 30 25.72 43.19 -18.58
N THR A 31 25.21 44.35 -19.01
CA THR A 31 24.11 44.43 -19.97
C THR A 31 24.49 44.05 -21.40
N ASP A 32 25.78 43.96 -21.69
CA ASP A 32 26.36 43.59 -22.99
C ASP A 32 26.81 42.11 -23.01
N TYR A 33 26.45 41.35 -21.98
CA TYR A 33 26.76 39.93 -21.79
C TYR A 33 28.25 39.61 -21.54
N ASN A 34 29.05 40.57 -21.10
CA ASN A 34 30.42 40.30 -20.64
C ASN A 34 30.43 39.80 -19.21
N ILE A 35 31.17 38.72 -18.94
CA ILE A 35 31.31 38.14 -17.59
C ILE A 35 31.98 39.14 -16.65
N LEU A 36 31.31 39.46 -15.54
CA LEU A 36 31.84 40.34 -14.51
C LEU A 36 32.96 39.65 -13.71
N LYS A 37 33.81 40.45 -13.07
CA LYS A 37 34.84 39.97 -12.14
C LYS A 37 34.61 40.53 -10.74
N PHE A 38 34.88 39.71 -9.73
CA PHE A 38 34.92 40.12 -8.32
C PHE A 38 36.21 39.61 -7.69
N ARG A 39 37.00 40.52 -7.09
CA ARG A 39 38.32 40.22 -6.49
C ARG A 39 39.23 39.40 -7.41
N GLY A 40 39.28 39.78 -8.68
CA GLY A 40 40.12 39.11 -9.70
C GLY A 40 39.56 37.79 -10.26
N LYS A 41 38.43 37.28 -9.75
CA LYS A 41 37.80 36.05 -10.24
C LYS A 41 36.60 36.35 -11.13
N SER A 42 36.45 35.63 -12.23
CA SER A 42 35.25 35.66 -13.07
C SER A 42 34.03 35.21 -12.27
N MET A 43 32.93 35.94 -12.38
CA MET A 43 31.69 35.70 -11.62
C MET A 43 30.82 34.64 -12.32
N TRP A 44 31.39 33.47 -12.53
CA TRP A 44 30.70 32.29 -13.03
C TRP A 44 31.19 31.05 -12.28
N GLY A 45 30.41 29.98 -12.30
CA GLY A 45 30.80 28.74 -11.64
C GLY A 45 29.68 27.74 -11.60
N ALA A 46 29.94 26.62 -10.94
CA ALA A 46 28.93 25.63 -10.63
C ALA A 46 29.13 25.11 -9.21
N ARG A 47 28.02 24.92 -8.49
CA ARG A 47 28.00 24.34 -7.16
C ARG A 47 27.49 22.93 -7.29
N LEU A 48 28.35 21.94 -7.04
CA LEU A 48 27.99 20.54 -7.02
C LEU A 48 27.56 20.12 -5.61
N PHE A 49 26.57 19.24 -5.51
CA PHE A 49 26.08 18.67 -4.25
C PHE A 49 25.49 17.29 -4.51
N ASP A 50 25.48 16.44 -3.48
CA ASP A 50 24.82 15.15 -3.57
C ASP A 50 23.32 15.33 -3.81
N GLU A 51 22.73 14.43 -4.60
CA GLU A 51 21.29 14.40 -4.82
C GLU A 51 20.54 14.13 -3.50
N ALA A 52 19.36 14.74 -3.34
CA ALA A 52 18.58 14.54 -2.14
C ALA A 52 17.73 13.28 -2.23
N SER A 53 17.92 12.36 -1.28
CA SER A 53 17.09 11.15 -1.17
C SER A 53 15.67 11.48 -0.68
N THR A 54 14.71 10.64 -1.08
CA THR A 54 13.34 10.68 -0.54
C THR A 54 13.31 10.19 0.91
N ALA A 55 12.18 10.42 1.60
CA ALA A 55 12.00 9.95 2.98
C ALA A 55 11.56 8.47 3.09
N GLU A 56 11.53 7.75 1.97
CA GLU A 56 11.01 6.38 1.83
C GLU A 56 11.82 5.36 2.64
N ASP A 57 13.12 5.25 2.41
CA ASP A 57 14.00 4.33 3.17
C ASP A 57 13.91 4.59 4.67
N ARG A 58 13.86 5.87 5.06
CA ARG A 58 13.69 6.28 6.45
C ARG A 58 12.32 5.84 7.01
N ARG A 59 11.26 5.83 6.19
CA ARG A 59 9.93 5.28 6.53
C ARG A 59 10.01 3.77 6.71
N THR A 60 10.64 3.05 5.79
CA THR A 60 10.81 1.59 5.84
C THR A 60 11.58 1.15 7.09
N HIS A 61 12.75 1.74 7.35
CA HIS A 61 13.53 1.43 8.55
C HIS A 61 12.77 1.75 9.86
N ARG A 62 11.99 2.84 9.87
CA ARG A 62 11.16 3.21 11.03
C ARG A 62 10.04 2.20 11.27
N GLY A 63 9.36 1.75 10.21
CA GLY A 63 8.37 0.68 10.27
C GLY A 63 8.96 -0.61 10.85
N ASN A 64 10.11 -1.03 10.31
CA ASN A 64 10.83 -2.23 10.77
C ASN A 64 11.22 -2.17 12.25
N ARG A 65 11.81 -1.05 12.71
CA ARG A 65 12.15 -0.88 14.14
C ARG A 65 10.93 -1.02 15.05
N ARG A 66 9.79 -0.41 14.67
CA ARG A 66 8.53 -0.53 15.43
C ARG A 66 8.01 -1.97 15.44
N ARG A 67 8.04 -2.66 14.30
CA ARG A 67 7.62 -4.06 14.18
C ARG A 67 8.44 -4.98 15.08
N LEU A 68 9.77 -4.82 15.07
CA LEU A 68 10.69 -5.59 15.92
C LEU A 68 10.49 -5.30 17.40
N ALA A 69 10.36 -4.03 17.80
CA ALA A 69 10.11 -3.65 19.18
C ALA A 69 8.78 -4.20 19.70
N ARG A 70 7.70 -4.11 18.91
CA ARG A 70 6.39 -4.69 19.26
C ARG A 70 6.44 -6.21 19.35
N ARG A 71 7.19 -6.88 18.47
CA ARG A 71 7.41 -8.34 18.57
C ARG A 71 8.13 -8.69 19.87
N LYS A 72 9.22 -7.99 20.23
CA LYS A 72 9.92 -8.18 21.50
C LYS A 72 8.99 -7.97 22.70
N TYR A 73 8.17 -6.91 22.67
CA TYR A 73 7.21 -6.62 23.73
C TYR A 73 6.18 -7.74 23.91
N ARG A 74 5.61 -8.29 22.83
CA ARG A 74 4.69 -9.44 22.93
C ARG A 74 5.31 -10.65 23.61
N LEU A 75 6.58 -10.95 23.30
CA LEU A 75 7.29 -12.08 23.90
C LEU A 75 7.58 -11.83 25.39
N LEU A 76 7.92 -10.58 25.75
CA LEU A 76 8.07 -10.18 27.15
C LEU A 76 6.76 -10.29 27.93
N LEU A 77 5.61 -9.96 27.33
CA LEU A 77 4.31 -10.15 27.98
C LEU A 77 4.01 -11.63 28.22
N LEU A 78 4.33 -12.51 27.26
CA LEU A 78 4.19 -13.95 27.46
C LEU A 78 5.12 -14.45 28.58
N GLU A 79 6.37 -14.00 28.59
CA GLU A 79 7.34 -14.31 29.65
C GLU A 79 6.81 -13.90 31.02
N GLN A 80 6.29 -12.69 31.17
CA GLN A 80 5.69 -12.21 32.42
C GLN A 80 4.54 -13.10 32.92
N LEU A 81 3.74 -13.66 32.03
CA LEU A 81 2.63 -14.56 32.40
C LEU A 81 3.13 -15.92 32.90
N PHE A 82 4.28 -16.40 32.43
CA PHE A 82 4.86 -17.70 32.79
C PHE A 82 5.96 -17.59 33.88
N GLU A 83 6.49 -16.40 34.11
CA GLU A 83 7.71 -16.18 34.90
C GLU A 83 7.63 -16.82 36.28
N LYS A 84 6.54 -16.54 37.02
CA LYS A 84 6.34 -17.02 38.39
C LYS A 84 6.37 -18.55 38.48
N GLU A 85 5.74 -19.24 37.52
CA GLU A 85 5.62 -20.69 37.55
C GLU A 85 6.88 -21.39 37.04
N ILE A 86 7.53 -20.85 35.99
CA ILE A 86 8.79 -21.41 35.49
C ILE A 86 9.93 -21.26 36.51
N ARG A 87 10.02 -20.11 37.20
CA ARG A 87 11.06 -19.87 38.22
C ARG A 87 11.02 -20.85 39.39
N LYS A 88 9.86 -21.48 39.68
CA LYS A 88 9.76 -22.52 40.72
C LYS A 88 10.52 -23.80 40.36
N ILE A 89 10.68 -24.06 39.07
CA ILE A 89 11.34 -25.25 38.53
C ILE A 89 12.77 -24.91 38.09
N ASP A 90 12.95 -23.75 37.44
CA ASP A 90 14.21 -23.34 36.83
C ASP A 90 14.33 -21.80 36.87
N ASP A 91 14.97 -21.30 37.92
CA ASP A 91 15.16 -19.87 38.18
C ASP A 91 15.99 -19.16 37.08
N ASN A 92 16.80 -19.93 36.35
CA ASN A 92 17.76 -19.42 35.37
C ASN A 92 17.29 -19.63 33.91
N PHE A 93 16.11 -20.20 33.68
CA PHE A 93 15.60 -20.50 32.33
C PHE A 93 15.58 -19.28 31.41
N PHE A 94 14.94 -18.19 31.84
CA PHE A 94 14.83 -16.98 31.02
C PHE A 94 16.16 -16.26 30.84
N VAL A 95 17.03 -16.27 31.86
CA VAL A 95 18.38 -15.69 31.76
C VAL A 95 19.15 -16.37 30.63
N ARG A 96 19.16 -17.72 30.58
CA ARG A 96 19.81 -18.47 29.50
C ARG A 96 19.20 -18.17 28.13
N LEU A 97 17.90 -17.92 28.06
CA LEU A 97 17.21 -17.56 26.81
C LEU A 97 17.61 -16.15 26.32
N HIS A 98 17.73 -15.18 27.23
CA HIS A 98 18.15 -13.81 26.90
C HIS A 98 19.63 -13.70 26.56
N GLU A 99 20.47 -14.52 27.20
CA GLU A 99 21.93 -14.58 27.02
C GLU A 99 22.36 -15.64 25.99
N SER A 100 21.43 -16.19 25.21
CA SER A 100 21.72 -17.30 24.30
C SER A 100 22.70 -16.94 23.17
N ASN A 101 22.88 -15.65 22.92
CA ASN A 101 23.79 -15.10 21.91
C ASN A 101 25.19 -14.76 22.46
N LEU A 102 25.41 -14.90 23.76
CA LEU A 102 26.68 -14.60 24.42
C LEU A 102 27.62 -15.81 24.43
N TRP A 103 28.93 -15.56 24.43
CA TRP A 103 29.94 -16.58 24.70
C TRP A 103 29.79 -17.09 26.13
N ALA A 104 30.28 -18.31 26.42
CA ALA A 104 30.14 -18.91 27.74
C ALA A 104 30.70 -18.04 28.87
N ASP A 105 31.80 -17.33 28.59
CA ASP A 105 32.50 -16.47 29.55
C ASP A 105 31.76 -15.13 29.82
N ASP A 106 30.87 -14.72 28.90
CA ASP A 106 30.09 -13.48 29.00
C ASP A 106 28.73 -13.69 29.69
N LYS A 107 28.35 -14.95 29.99
CA LYS A 107 27.06 -15.29 30.61
C LYS A 107 27.09 -15.00 32.11
N SER A 108 25.98 -14.47 32.63
CA SER A 108 25.83 -14.19 34.06
C SER A 108 25.96 -15.45 34.93
N LYS A 109 25.48 -16.58 34.41
CA LYS A 109 25.66 -17.91 35.00
C LYS A 109 26.12 -18.89 33.91
N PRO A 110 27.33 -19.45 34.00
CA PRO A 110 27.80 -20.45 33.05
C PRO A 110 26.84 -21.64 32.99
N SER A 111 26.40 -21.99 31.79
CA SER A 111 25.55 -23.17 31.56
C SER A 111 26.04 -23.92 30.33
N LYS A 112 26.07 -25.25 30.43
CA LYS A 112 26.47 -26.12 29.30
C LYS A 112 25.43 -26.08 28.19
N PHE A 113 24.16 -26.03 28.56
CA PHE A 113 23.01 -26.02 27.67
C PHE A 113 22.24 -24.70 27.78
N LEU A 114 21.47 -24.38 26.73
CA LEU A 114 20.72 -23.14 26.60
C LEU A 114 19.31 -23.26 27.17
N LEU A 115 18.56 -24.30 26.81
CA LEU A 115 17.14 -24.41 27.19
C LEU A 115 16.99 -25.24 28.46
N PHE A 116 17.53 -26.45 28.47
CA PHE A 116 17.40 -27.44 29.53
C PHE A 116 18.78 -27.85 30.02
N ASN A 117 19.03 -27.59 31.30
CA ASN A 117 20.29 -27.90 31.96
C ASN A 117 20.02 -28.70 33.25
N ASP A 118 18.97 -29.52 33.24
CA ASP A 118 18.60 -30.39 34.35
C ASP A 118 19.50 -31.63 34.35
N THR A 119 19.52 -32.37 35.47
CA THR A 119 20.30 -33.61 35.59
C THR A 119 19.81 -34.71 34.66
N ASN A 120 18.50 -34.82 34.44
CA ASN A 120 17.86 -35.91 33.69
C ASN A 120 17.25 -35.46 32.36
N PHE A 121 17.28 -34.17 32.04
CA PHE A 121 16.73 -33.62 30.80
C PHE A 121 17.58 -32.46 30.31
N THR A 122 18.17 -32.63 29.12
CA THR A 122 19.10 -31.67 28.53
C THR A 122 18.65 -31.22 27.14
N ASP A 123 19.29 -30.20 26.57
CA ASP A 123 19.05 -29.78 25.18
C ASP A 123 19.21 -30.95 24.18
N LYS A 124 20.09 -31.91 24.46
CA LYS A 124 20.27 -33.09 23.60
C LYS A 124 19.03 -33.98 23.61
N ASP A 125 18.45 -34.19 24.80
CA ASP A 125 17.24 -35.01 24.97
C ASP A 125 16.04 -34.29 24.35
N TYR A 126 15.94 -32.99 24.56
CA TYR A 126 14.95 -32.13 23.90
C TYR A 126 15.02 -32.23 22.38
N LEU A 127 16.20 -32.05 21.78
CA LEU A 127 16.36 -32.11 20.31
C LEU A 127 16.18 -33.52 19.75
N LYS A 128 16.48 -34.56 20.54
CA LYS A 128 16.21 -35.95 20.15
C LYS A 128 14.71 -36.25 20.15
N LYS A 129 13.98 -35.77 21.16
CA LYS A 129 12.53 -35.95 21.29
C LYS A 129 11.76 -35.07 20.28
N TYR A 130 12.21 -33.83 20.09
CA TYR A 130 11.60 -32.85 19.20
C TYR A 130 12.66 -32.26 18.26
N PRO A 131 12.91 -32.91 17.10
CA PRO A 131 13.89 -32.44 16.12
C PRO A 131 13.63 -31.02 15.62
N THR A 132 12.36 -30.59 15.66
CA THR A 132 11.94 -29.25 15.29
C THR A 132 10.85 -28.76 16.24
N ILE A 133 10.68 -27.43 16.33
CA ILE A 133 9.60 -26.82 17.12
C ILE A 133 8.19 -27.26 16.68
N TYR A 134 8.05 -27.73 15.43
CA TYR A 134 6.78 -28.24 14.91
C TYR A 134 6.43 -29.62 15.49
N HIS A 135 7.43 -30.45 15.79
CA HIS A 135 7.19 -31.72 16.51
C HIS A 135 6.65 -31.44 17.91
N LEU A 136 7.22 -30.45 18.61
CA LEU A 136 6.72 -30.05 19.93
C LEU A 136 5.28 -29.51 19.87
N ARG A 137 4.97 -28.65 18.89
CA ARG A 137 3.60 -28.15 18.68
C ARG A 137 2.61 -29.28 18.39
N SER A 138 3.00 -30.22 17.53
CA SER A 138 2.17 -31.39 17.18
C SER A 138 1.91 -32.27 18.42
N ASP A 139 2.94 -32.55 19.22
CA ASP A 139 2.79 -33.32 20.47
C ASP A 139 1.85 -32.62 21.46
N LEU A 140 2.00 -31.31 21.69
CA LEU A 140 1.10 -30.55 22.57
C LEU A 140 -0.36 -30.49 22.09
N ILE A 141 -0.59 -30.67 20.78
CA ILE A 141 -1.92 -30.71 20.18
C ILE A 141 -2.56 -32.10 20.28
N LEU A 142 -1.79 -33.14 19.97
CA LEU A 142 -2.29 -34.51 19.84
C LEU A 142 -2.26 -35.27 21.15
N ASN A 143 -1.35 -34.91 22.06
CA ASN A 143 -1.18 -35.56 23.35
C ASN A 143 -1.60 -34.61 24.49
N PRO A 144 -2.76 -34.86 25.14
CA PRO A 144 -3.24 -34.02 26.23
C PRO A 144 -2.63 -34.36 27.59
N THR A 145 -1.67 -35.30 27.67
CA THR A 145 -0.96 -35.60 28.92
C THR A 145 -0.17 -34.41 29.44
N GLU A 146 0.24 -34.44 30.69
CA GLU A 146 1.07 -33.40 31.29
C GLU A 146 2.43 -33.26 30.56
N HIS A 147 2.83 -32.01 30.29
CA HIS A 147 4.13 -31.65 29.72
C HIS A 147 4.83 -30.63 30.63
N ASP A 148 6.17 -30.63 30.59
CA ASP A 148 6.98 -29.60 31.24
C ASP A 148 6.55 -28.19 30.77
N ILE A 149 6.27 -27.30 31.72
CA ILE A 149 5.82 -25.93 31.47
C ILE A 149 6.78 -25.12 30.56
N ARG A 150 8.09 -25.42 30.59
CA ARG A 150 9.08 -24.78 29.71
C ARG A 150 8.86 -25.19 28.25
N LEU A 151 8.45 -26.42 27.98
CA LEU A 151 8.07 -26.88 26.63
C LEU A 151 6.82 -26.15 26.13
N VAL A 152 5.81 -26.03 26.98
CA VAL A 152 4.59 -25.25 26.69
C VAL A 152 4.95 -23.80 26.35
N PHE A 153 5.78 -23.17 27.18
CA PHE A 153 6.26 -21.80 26.92
C PHE A 153 6.98 -21.69 25.58
N LEU A 154 7.88 -22.61 25.23
CA LEU A 154 8.61 -22.57 23.96
C LEU A 154 7.68 -22.66 22.74
N ALA A 155 6.64 -23.49 22.79
CA ALA A 155 5.65 -23.61 21.73
C ALA A 155 4.81 -22.33 21.57
N LEU A 156 4.30 -21.78 22.67
CA LEU A 156 3.52 -20.53 22.67
C LEU A 156 4.39 -19.33 22.24
N HIS A 157 5.64 -19.28 22.71
CA HIS A 157 6.61 -18.27 22.32
C HIS A 157 6.88 -18.31 20.81
N HIS A 158 7.01 -19.50 20.23
CA HIS A 158 7.16 -19.66 18.78
C HIS A 158 5.93 -19.14 18.01
N LEU A 159 4.72 -19.53 18.43
CA LEU A 159 3.47 -19.09 17.80
C LEU A 159 3.30 -17.56 17.87
N ILE A 160 3.57 -16.93 19.03
CA ILE A 160 3.47 -15.47 19.19
C ILE A 160 4.56 -14.72 18.40
N LYS A 161 5.76 -15.29 18.29
CA LYS A 161 6.88 -14.70 17.54
C LYS A 161 6.61 -14.71 16.03
N TYR A 162 6.02 -15.78 15.53
CA TYR A 162 5.75 -16.04 14.11
C TYR A 162 4.26 -16.23 13.84
N ARG A 163 3.44 -15.29 14.31
CA ARG A 163 1.97 -15.39 14.34
C ARG A 163 1.25 -15.26 12.99
N GLY A 164 1.94 -15.31 11.85
CA GLY A 164 1.34 -15.10 10.53
C GLY A 164 0.94 -13.64 10.22
N HIS A 165 0.41 -13.42 9.01
CA HIS A 165 -0.04 -12.10 8.52
C HIS A 165 -1.53 -11.85 8.80
N PHE A 166 -1.94 -10.56 8.76
CA PHE A 166 -3.30 -10.07 9.10
C PHE A 166 -3.88 -9.29 7.92
N ILE A 167 -3.90 -9.92 6.74
CA ILE A 167 -4.23 -9.26 5.47
C ILE A 167 -5.66 -9.63 5.06
N TYR A 168 -5.98 -10.92 5.08
CA TYR A 168 -7.27 -11.42 4.63
C TYR A 168 -8.29 -11.41 5.75
N ASP A 169 -9.51 -11.06 5.38
CA ASP A 169 -10.68 -11.16 6.24
C ASP A 169 -11.01 -12.63 6.52
N ASN A 170 -11.66 -12.86 7.65
CA ASN A 170 -12.11 -14.20 8.01
C ASN A 170 -13.22 -14.68 7.08
N SER A 171 -13.36 -15.99 6.95
CA SER A 171 -14.63 -16.56 6.47
C SER A 171 -15.77 -16.20 7.42
N ALA A 172 -17.02 -16.40 6.99
CA ALA A 172 -18.20 -16.17 7.82
C ALA A 172 -18.15 -16.90 9.18
N ASN A 173 -17.39 -18.00 9.25
CA ASN A 173 -17.24 -18.83 10.43
C ASN A 173 -16.03 -18.43 11.31
N GLY A 174 -15.30 -17.37 10.95
CA GLY A 174 -14.14 -16.89 11.72
C GLY A 174 -12.83 -17.65 11.49
N ASP A 175 -12.79 -18.56 10.51
CA ASP A 175 -11.61 -19.35 10.14
C ASP A 175 -10.99 -18.84 8.82
N VAL A 176 -9.88 -19.44 8.38
CA VAL A 176 -9.30 -19.16 7.05
C VAL A 176 -10.30 -19.53 5.97
N LYS A 177 -10.46 -18.67 4.97
CA LYS A 177 -11.28 -18.97 3.79
C LYS A 177 -10.75 -20.20 3.06
N THR A 178 -11.67 -21.03 2.59
CA THR A 178 -11.34 -22.12 1.67
C THR A 178 -10.91 -21.54 0.32
N LEU A 179 -10.17 -22.31 -0.48
CA LEU A 179 -9.78 -21.88 -1.83
C LEU A 179 -11.01 -21.61 -2.71
N GLU A 180 -12.10 -22.36 -2.50
CA GLU A 180 -13.35 -22.16 -3.22
C GLU A 180 -14.06 -20.86 -2.82
N GLU A 181 -14.10 -20.52 -1.52
CA GLU A 181 -14.61 -19.24 -1.04
C GLU A 181 -13.78 -18.07 -1.61
N ALA A 182 -12.45 -18.18 -1.61
CA ALA A 182 -11.56 -17.15 -2.14
C ALA A 182 -11.75 -16.92 -3.64
N VAL A 183 -11.86 -18.00 -4.43
CA VAL A 183 -12.14 -17.90 -5.87
C VAL A 183 -13.53 -17.31 -6.13
N THR A 184 -14.53 -17.67 -5.32
CA THR A 184 -15.89 -17.11 -5.44
C THR A 184 -15.94 -15.62 -5.09
N ASP A 185 -15.23 -15.21 -4.04
CA ASP A 185 -15.10 -13.80 -3.68
C ASP A 185 -14.38 -13.00 -4.76
N PHE A 186 -13.35 -13.59 -5.38
CA PHE A 186 -12.62 -12.98 -6.48
C PHE A 186 -13.49 -12.82 -7.74
N GLU A 187 -14.25 -13.85 -8.12
CA GLU A 187 -15.26 -13.77 -9.19
C GLU A 187 -16.28 -12.67 -8.90
N ARG A 188 -16.81 -12.61 -7.67
CA ARG A 188 -17.78 -11.58 -7.28
C ARG A 188 -17.18 -10.18 -7.38
N TYR A 189 -15.97 -9.97 -6.84
CA TYR A 189 -15.26 -8.70 -6.92
C TYR A 189 -15.08 -8.23 -8.37
N LEU A 190 -14.64 -9.11 -9.26
CA LEU A 190 -14.45 -8.76 -10.67
C LEU A 190 -15.76 -8.36 -11.35
N ASN A 191 -16.82 -9.15 -11.16
CA ASN A 191 -18.12 -8.87 -11.75
C ASN A 191 -18.76 -7.59 -11.18
N GLU A 192 -18.55 -7.27 -9.89
CA GLU A 192 -18.99 -6.01 -9.28
C GLU A 192 -18.25 -4.77 -9.82
N ASN A 193 -17.07 -4.97 -10.44
CA ASN A 193 -16.28 -3.93 -11.10
C ASN A 193 -16.37 -3.99 -12.63
N ASP A 194 -17.47 -4.54 -13.17
CA ASP A 194 -17.74 -4.65 -14.61
C ASP A 194 -16.69 -5.45 -15.40
N ILE A 195 -15.99 -6.38 -14.74
CA ILE A 195 -15.05 -7.32 -15.36
C ILE A 195 -15.67 -8.70 -15.36
N GLU A 196 -16.17 -9.13 -16.53
CA GLU A 196 -16.74 -10.46 -16.69
C GLU A 196 -15.67 -11.54 -16.45
N PHE A 197 -15.81 -12.25 -15.33
CA PHE A 197 -14.90 -13.33 -14.96
C PHE A 197 -15.72 -14.55 -14.53
N LYS A 198 -15.84 -15.51 -15.45
CA LYS A 198 -16.68 -16.69 -15.30
C LYS A 198 -15.88 -17.94 -15.65
N ILE A 199 -15.60 -18.76 -14.65
CA ILE A 199 -14.85 -20.00 -14.83
C ILE A 199 -15.80 -21.12 -15.28
N GLU A 200 -15.57 -21.71 -16.46
CA GLU A 200 -16.40 -22.82 -16.97
C GLU A 200 -16.33 -24.07 -16.09
N ASN A 201 -15.12 -24.53 -15.73
CA ASN A 201 -14.91 -25.69 -14.87
C ASN A 201 -14.20 -25.30 -13.57
N LYS A 202 -14.98 -24.69 -12.66
CA LYS A 202 -14.50 -24.16 -11.38
C LYS A 202 -13.79 -25.20 -10.51
N LYS A 203 -14.30 -26.43 -10.46
CA LYS A 203 -13.73 -27.51 -9.63
C LYS A 203 -12.32 -27.88 -10.11
N GLU A 204 -12.14 -28.11 -11.40
CA GLU A 204 -10.81 -28.43 -11.94
C GLU A 204 -9.86 -27.23 -11.92
N PHE A 205 -10.37 -26.02 -12.10
CA PHE A 205 -9.59 -24.80 -11.95
C PHE A 205 -9.00 -24.67 -10.53
N ILE A 206 -9.83 -24.88 -9.50
CA ILE A 206 -9.41 -24.89 -8.09
C ILE A 206 -8.38 -25.98 -7.82
N ASN A 207 -8.61 -27.21 -8.33
CA ASN A 207 -7.67 -28.31 -8.17
C ASN A 207 -6.28 -27.97 -8.73
N VAL A 208 -6.22 -27.32 -9.91
CA VAL A 208 -4.96 -26.91 -10.54
C VAL A 208 -4.23 -25.85 -9.73
N LEU A 209 -4.94 -24.86 -9.16
CA LEU A 209 -4.34 -23.81 -8.34
C LEU A 209 -3.54 -24.41 -7.16
N SER A 210 -4.11 -25.36 -6.43
CA SER A 210 -3.47 -26.01 -5.28
C SER A 210 -2.59 -27.21 -5.62
N ASN A 211 -2.44 -27.59 -6.90
CA ASN A 211 -1.68 -28.78 -7.26
C ASN A 211 -0.16 -28.55 -7.10
N LYS A 212 0.48 -29.31 -6.21
CA LYS A 212 1.93 -29.22 -5.92
C LYS A 212 2.83 -29.90 -6.97
N HIS A 213 2.26 -30.71 -7.86
CA HIS A 213 3.02 -31.49 -8.85
C HIS A 213 3.09 -30.83 -10.23
N LEU A 214 2.36 -29.72 -10.42
CA LEU A 214 2.37 -28.93 -11.65
C LEU A 214 3.32 -27.76 -11.52
N THR A 215 4.17 -27.59 -12.53
CA THR A 215 5.00 -26.39 -12.72
C THR A 215 4.14 -25.17 -12.98
N LYS A 216 4.69 -23.96 -12.78
CA LYS A 216 3.98 -22.70 -13.11
C LYS A 216 3.49 -22.67 -14.56
N LYS A 217 4.29 -23.23 -15.49
CA LYS A 217 3.95 -23.31 -16.90
C LYS A 217 2.77 -24.26 -17.15
N GLU A 218 2.79 -25.43 -16.53
CA GLU A 218 1.68 -26.40 -16.63
C GLU A 218 0.41 -25.86 -15.97
N LYS A 219 0.52 -25.23 -14.78
CA LYS A 219 -0.61 -24.54 -14.13
C LYS A 219 -1.20 -23.49 -15.05
N LYS A 220 -0.38 -22.60 -15.61
CA LYS A 220 -0.82 -21.58 -16.57
C LYS A 220 -1.63 -22.19 -17.72
N THR A 221 -1.13 -23.25 -18.35
CA THR A 221 -1.83 -23.89 -19.47
C THR A 221 -3.14 -24.55 -19.03
N SER A 222 -3.15 -25.29 -17.92
CA SER A 222 -4.36 -25.96 -17.42
C SER A 222 -5.41 -24.99 -16.89
N LEU A 223 -5.01 -23.91 -16.20
CA LEU A 223 -5.94 -22.89 -15.73
C LEU A 223 -6.66 -22.21 -16.89
N LYS A 224 -5.95 -21.86 -17.97
CA LYS A 224 -6.59 -21.30 -19.18
C LYS A 224 -7.57 -22.30 -19.81
N LYS A 225 -7.20 -23.59 -19.86
CA LYS A 225 -8.08 -24.65 -20.38
C LYS A 225 -9.38 -24.78 -19.57
N PHE A 226 -9.30 -24.73 -18.24
CA PHE A 226 -10.48 -24.89 -17.38
C PHE A 226 -11.27 -23.60 -17.15
N TYR A 227 -10.66 -22.45 -17.41
CA TYR A 227 -11.37 -21.18 -17.47
C TYR A 227 -12.39 -21.20 -18.62
N GLY A 228 -11.99 -21.68 -19.79
CA GLY A 228 -12.84 -21.72 -20.99
C GLY A 228 -12.43 -20.68 -22.02
N ASP A 229 -13.41 -20.20 -22.78
CA ASP A 229 -13.19 -19.13 -23.75
C ASP A 229 -12.78 -17.82 -23.07
N ILE A 230 -11.62 -17.28 -23.45
CA ILE A 230 -11.07 -16.05 -22.87
C ILE A 230 -11.49 -14.86 -23.73
N THR A 231 -12.48 -14.12 -23.24
CA THR A 231 -12.79 -12.77 -23.70
C THR A 231 -12.11 -11.76 -22.76
N ASP A 232 -11.15 -11.01 -23.29
CA ASP A 232 -10.54 -9.93 -22.49
C ASP A 232 -11.54 -8.78 -22.30
N SER A 233 -11.59 -8.20 -21.11
CA SER A 233 -12.41 -7.01 -20.85
C SER A 233 -11.75 -5.76 -21.46
N GLU A 234 -12.49 -4.64 -21.52
CA GLU A 234 -11.94 -3.35 -21.97
C GLU A 234 -10.82 -2.84 -21.05
N ILE A 235 -10.85 -3.25 -19.77
CA ILE A 235 -9.97 -2.76 -18.70
C ILE A 235 -8.81 -3.74 -18.47
N ILE A 236 -9.08 -5.05 -18.47
CA ILE A 236 -8.14 -6.08 -18.03
C ILE A 236 -7.96 -7.17 -19.09
N ASN A 237 -6.71 -7.61 -19.26
CA ASN A 237 -6.40 -8.85 -19.97
C ASN A 237 -6.61 -10.07 -19.05
N ILE A 238 -7.71 -10.80 -19.27
CA ILE A 238 -8.08 -11.96 -18.46
C ILE A 238 -7.07 -13.10 -18.62
N SER A 239 -6.51 -13.24 -19.82
CA SER A 239 -5.44 -14.22 -20.07
C SER A 239 -4.24 -13.98 -19.14
N VAL A 240 -3.81 -12.73 -19.00
CA VAL A 240 -2.68 -12.33 -18.14
C VAL A 240 -3.06 -12.42 -16.66
N LEU A 241 -4.31 -12.14 -16.29
CA LEU A 241 -4.83 -12.36 -14.93
C LEU A 241 -4.73 -13.82 -14.51
N ILE A 242 -5.13 -14.76 -15.38
CA ILE A 242 -5.00 -16.20 -15.13
C ILE A 242 -3.53 -16.62 -15.06
N GLU A 243 -2.66 -16.04 -15.89
CA GLU A 243 -1.22 -16.26 -15.79
C GLU A 243 -0.67 -15.82 -14.44
N MET A 244 -1.12 -14.69 -13.92
CA MET A 244 -0.73 -14.20 -12.60
C MET A 244 -1.16 -15.15 -11.48
N LEU A 245 -2.39 -15.68 -11.53
CA LEU A 245 -2.91 -16.67 -10.57
C LEU A 245 -2.09 -17.98 -10.55
N SER A 246 -1.38 -18.31 -11.64
CA SER A 246 -0.46 -19.46 -11.67
C SER A 246 0.85 -19.24 -10.88
N GLY A 247 1.08 -18.05 -10.34
CA GLY A 247 2.35 -17.62 -9.73
C GLY A 247 3.41 -17.18 -10.76
N SER A 248 3.03 -17.09 -12.04
CA SER A 248 3.93 -16.60 -13.08
C SER A 248 4.17 -15.10 -12.94
N SER A 249 5.36 -14.64 -13.30
CA SER A 249 5.65 -13.21 -13.32
C SER A 249 5.04 -12.57 -14.57
N ILE A 250 4.26 -11.50 -14.39
CA ILE A 250 3.58 -10.75 -15.45
C ILE A 250 4.06 -9.30 -15.50
N SER A 251 3.87 -8.62 -16.64
CA SER A 251 4.07 -7.16 -16.74
C SER A 251 2.75 -6.45 -16.46
N LEU A 252 2.73 -5.44 -15.60
CA LEU A 252 1.49 -4.70 -15.31
C LEU A 252 0.88 -4.04 -16.55
N SER A 253 1.73 -3.56 -17.46
CA SER A 253 1.33 -3.00 -18.77
C SER A 253 0.57 -3.99 -19.66
N ASN A 254 0.68 -5.30 -19.38
CA ASN A 254 -0.01 -6.33 -20.14
C ASN A 254 -1.30 -6.76 -19.43
N LEU A 255 -1.43 -6.48 -18.12
CA LEU A 255 -2.63 -6.78 -17.35
C LEU A 255 -3.68 -5.69 -17.53
N PHE A 256 -3.29 -4.43 -17.31
CA PHE A 256 -4.18 -3.27 -17.44
C PHE A 256 -4.06 -2.66 -18.83
N LYS A 257 -5.21 -2.44 -19.49
CA LYS A 257 -5.27 -1.87 -20.85
C LYS A 257 -5.46 -0.36 -20.84
N ASP A 258 -6.04 0.17 -19.77
CA ASP A 258 -6.46 1.56 -19.58
C ASP A 258 -5.45 2.40 -18.79
N ILE A 259 -4.48 1.76 -18.13
CA ILE A 259 -3.43 2.43 -17.36
C ILE A 259 -2.18 2.59 -18.23
N GLU A 260 -1.76 3.84 -18.47
CA GLU A 260 -0.46 4.13 -19.07
C GLU A 260 0.67 3.87 -18.08
N ILE A 261 1.23 2.65 -18.13
CA ILE A 261 2.35 2.23 -17.28
C ILE A 261 3.65 2.34 -18.05
N ASP A 262 4.59 3.13 -17.52
CA ASP A 262 5.90 3.42 -18.13
C ASP A 262 6.88 2.22 -17.95
N GLY A 263 6.56 1.07 -18.55
CA GLY A 263 7.46 -0.05 -18.89
C GLY A 263 8.20 -0.84 -17.77
N LYS A 264 8.02 -2.18 -17.80
CA LYS A 264 8.80 -3.26 -17.13
C LYS A 264 8.60 -3.52 -15.63
N GLN A 265 7.59 -2.95 -14.98
CA GLN A 265 7.24 -3.45 -13.65
C GLN A 265 6.69 -4.87 -13.77
N LYS A 266 7.52 -5.83 -13.36
CA LYS A 266 7.17 -7.23 -13.28
C LYS A 266 6.58 -7.50 -11.92
N LEU A 267 5.36 -8.02 -11.92
CA LEU A 267 4.68 -8.50 -10.73
C LEU A 267 4.78 -10.02 -10.67
N SER A 268 4.83 -10.60 -9.48
CA SER A 268 4.57 -12.01 -9.26
C SER A 268 3.77 -12.15 -7.98
N LEU A 269 2.80 -13.05 -7.93
CA LEU A 269 2.13 -13.35 -6.66
C LEU A 269 3.01 -14.18 -5.71
N ASP A 270 4.17 -14.68 -6.16
CA ASP A 270 5.11 -15.41 -5.31
C ASP A 270 5.93 -14.50 -4.39
N SER A 271 6.05 -13.20 -4.70
CA SER A 271 6.80 -12.25 -3.88
C SER A 271 6.06 -11.89 -2.59
N ASP A 272 6.80 -11.30 -1.63
CA ASP A 272 6.19 -10.76 -0.42
C ASP A 272 5.17 -9.70 -0.82
N ILE A 273 3.95 -9.82 -0.30
CA ILE A 273 2.84 -8.94 -0.64
C ILE A 273 3.12 -7.48 -0.24
N GLU A 274 3.82 -7.21 0.87
CA GLU A 274 4.14 -5.84 1.27
C GLU A 274 5.10 -5.19 0.27
N GLU A 275 6.08 -5.94 -0.23
CA GLU A 275 7.02 -5.50 -1.26
C GLU A 275 6.29 -5.28 -2.60
N THR A 276 5.47 -6.27 -2.98
CA THR A 276 4.68 -6.27 -4.20
C THR A 276 3.70 -5.10 -4.26
N LEU A 277 3.03 -4.77 -3.15
CA LEU A 277 2.10 -3.64 -3.06
C LEU A 277 2.86 -2.30 -3.06
N ASN A 278 3.90 -2.13 -2.24
CA ASN A 278 4.62 -0.85 -2.17
C ASN A 278 5.17 -0.39 -3.54
N ASP A 279 5.61 -1.32 -4.38
CA ASP A 279 6.17 -1.01 -5.70
C ASP A 279 5.12 -0.51 -6.72
N VAL A 280 3.83 -0.77 -6.47
CA VAL A 280 2.75 -0.58 -7.45
C VAL A 280 1.60 0.29 -6.95
N VAL A 281 1.50 0.57 -5.64
CA VAL A 281 0.47 1.43 -5.03
C VAL A 281 0.36 2.77 -5.76
N ASP A 282 1.50 3.42 -5.96
CA ASP A 282 1.55 4.75 -6.58
C ASP A 282 1.14 4.77 -8.06
N ILE A 283 1.09 3.60 -8.70
CA ILE A 283 0.80 3.45 -10.14
C ILE A 283 -0.61 2.95 -10.37
N LEU A 284 -1.04 1.96 -9.59
CA LEU A 284 -2.34 1.32 -9.75
C LEU A 284 -3.45 2.08 -9.04
N GLY A 285 -3.14 2.84 -7.99
CA GLY A 285 -4.14 3.54 -7.19
C GLY A 285 -5.24 2.58 -6.75
N ASP A 286 -6.48 2.86 -7.18
CA ASP A 286 -7.66 2.04 -6.90
C ASP A 286 -7.62 0.62 -7.46
N ASN A 287 -6.84 0.38 -8.53
CA ASN A 287 -6.71 -0.95 -9.13
C ASN A 287 -5.87 -1.93 -8.29
N ILE A 288 -5.36 -1.48 -7.14
CA ILE A 288 -4.61 -2.33 -6.21
C ILE A 288 -5.49 -3.42 -5.58
N ASP A 289 -6.78 -3.16 -5.39
CA ASP A 289 -7.71 -4.09 -4.77
C ASP A 289 -7.80 -5.40 -5.56
N LEU A 290 -7.71 -5.33 -6.90
CA LEU A 290 -7.61 -6.51 -7.77
C LEU A 290 -6.41 -7.38 -7.38
N LEU A 291 -5.25 -6.77 -7.19
CA LEU A 291 -4.03 -7.50 -6.85
C LEU A 291 -4.14 -8.13 -5.46
N ILE A 292 -4.78 -7.44 -4.51
CA ILE A 292 -5.02 -7.98 -3.15
C ILE A 292 -5.89 -9.24 -3.23
N HIS A 293 -7.00 -9.21 -3.97
CA HIS A 293 -7.87 -10.39 -4.11
C HIS A 293 -7.20 -11.52 -4.91
N ALA A 294 -6.47 -11.21 -5.98
CA ALA A 294 -5.72 -12.22 -6.74
C ALA A 294 -4.64 -12.88 -5.87
N LYS A 295 -3.96 -12.08 -5.03
CA LYS A 295 -2.96 -12.55 -4.07
C LYS A 295 -3.60 -13.40 -2.97
N GLU A 296 -4.80 -13.07 -2.49
CA GLU A 296 -5.58 -13.90 -1.56
C GLU A 296 -5.83 -15.31 -2.12
N VAL A 297 -6.31 -15.40 -3.37
CA VAL A 297 -6.54 -16.68 -4.06
C VAL A 297 -5.23 -17.47 -4.16
N TYR A 298 -4.16 -16.83 -4.60
CA TYR A 298 -2.85 -17.47 -4.74
C TYR A 298 -2.30 -17.97 -3.39
N ASP A 299 -2.37 -17.14 -2.35
CA ASP A 299 -1.86 -17.45 -1.03
C ASP A 299 -2.62 -18.60 -0.38
N ILE A 300 -3.95 -18.61 -0.50
CA ILE A 300 -4.77 -19.72 -0.04
C ILE A 300 -4.46 -20.99 -0.85
N ALA A 301 -4.23 -20.90 -2.16
CA ALA A 301 -3.83 -22.06 -2.96
C ALA A 301 -2.48 -22.65 -2.52
N VAL A 302 -1.47 -21.80 -2.27
CA VAL A 302 -0.16 -22.20 -1.74
C VAL A 302 -0.32 -22.82 -0.35
N LEU A 303 -1.13 -22.22 0.51
CA LEU A 303 -1.42 -22.72 1.84
C LEU A 303 -2.11 -24.09 1.80
N THR A 304 -3.15 -24.27 0.99
CA THR A 304 -3.84 -25.55 0.78
C THR A 304 -2.88 -26.61 0.28
N SER A 305 -2.01 -26.27 -0.68
CA SER A 305 -0.99 -27.20 -1.18
C SER A 305 0.03 -27.61 -0.11
N SER A 306 0.37 -26.67 0.79
CA SER A 306 1.35 -26.87 1.86
C SER A 306 0.78 -27.61 3.07
N LEU A 307 -0.49 -27.39 3.41
CA LEU A 307 -1.21 -28.11 4.46
C LEU A 307 -1.57 -29.53 4.03
N GLY A 308 -1.89 -29.74 2.75
CA GLY A 308 -2.36 -31.03 2.26
C GLY A 308 -3.61 -31.47 3.02
N ASN A 309 -3.58 -32.68 3.57
CA ASN A 309 -4.70 -33.23 4.36
C ASN A 309 -4.60 -32.91 5.87
N HIS A 310 -3.60 -32.12 6.29
CA HIS A 310 -3.39 -31.83 7.70
C HIS A 310 -4.27 -30.69 8.18
N LYS A 311 -4.88 -30.88 9.35
CA LYS A 311 -5.66 -29.84 10.03
C LYS A 311 -4.79 -28.72 10.61
N TYR A 312 -3.58 -29.06 11.03
CA TYR A 312 -2.63 -28.16 11.69
C TYR A 312 -1.34 -28.02 10.88
N LEU A 313 -0.77 -26.82 10.85
CA LEU A 313 0.44 -26.54 10.08
C LEU A 313 1.67 -27.25 10.66
N CYS A 314 1.71 -27.46 11.98
CA CYS A 314 2.77 -28.24 12.60
C CYS A 314 2.90 -29.65 12.01
N ASP A 315 1.79 -30.33 11.75
CA ASP A 315 1.79 -31.70 11.24
C ASP A 315 2.31 -31.75 9.80
N ALA A 316 1.87 -30.82 8.95
CA ALA A 316 2.40 -30.66 7.60
C ALA A 316 3.90 -30.35 7.58
N LYS A 317 4.39 -29.56 8.54
CA LYS A 317 5.83 -29.25 8.68
C LYS A 317 6.62 -30.45 9.23
N VAL A 318 6.02 -31.31 10.04
CA VAL A 318 6.61 -32.58 10.49
C VAL A 318 6.72 -33.56 9.32
N GLU A 319 5.66 -33.70 8.52
CA GLU A 319 5.69 -34.53 7.30
C GLU A 319 6.78 -34.07 6.32
N LEU A 320 6.89 -32.75 6.08
CA LEU A 320 7.94 -32.20 5.24
C LEU A 320 9.35 -32.49 5.79
N PHE A 321 9.53 -32.47 7.11
CA PHE A 321 10.81 -32.82 7.74
C PHE A 321 11.17 -34.29 7.50
N GLU A 322 10.24 -35.20 7.72
CA GLU A 322 10.46 -36.64 7.49
C GLU A 322 10.68 -36.95 6.00
N LYS A 323 9.94 -36.29 5.09
CA LYS A 323 10.20 -36.36 3.64
C LYS A 323 11.63 -35.94 3.32
N ASN A 324 12.05 -34.76 3.77
CA ASN A 324 13.39 -34.24 3.49
C ASN A 324 14.49 -35.16 4.04
N LYS A 325 14.26 -35.76 5.21
CA LYS A 325 15.19 -36.71 5.84
C LYS A 325 15.33 -37.97 4.99
N ASN A 326 14.24 -38.54 4.50
CA ASN A 326 14.24 -39.70 3.61
C ASN A 326 14.90 -39.37 2.26
N ASP A 327 14.50 -38.26 1.64
CA ASP A 327 15.03 -37.77 0.37
C ASP A 327 16.56 -37.56 0.42
N LEU A 328 17.06 -36.96 1.52
CA LEU A 328 18.49 -36.80 1.73
C LEU A 328 19.23 -38.14 1.89
N GLN A 329 18.60 -39.13 2.54
CA GLN A 329 19.19 -40.47 2.65
C GLN A 329 19.28 -41.16 1.29
N ILE A 330 18.25 -41.04 0.45
CA ILE A 330 18.24 -41.59 -0.91
C ILE A 330 19.33 -40.93 -1.75
N LEU A 331 19.40 -39.59 -1.75
CA LEU A 331 20.46 -38.86 -2.45
C LEU A 331 21.85 -39.28 -1.98
N LYS A 332 22.08 -39.40 -0.66
CA LYS A 332 23.37 -39.84 -0.11
C LYS A 332 23.72 -41.26 -0.57
N LYS A 333 22.76 -42.19 -0.58
CA LYS A 333 22.97 -43.56 -1.06
C LYS A 333 23.31 -43.58 -2.55
N TYR A 334 22.58 -42.84 -3.36
CA TYR A 334 22.80 -42.74 -4.80
C TYR A 334 24.18 -42.16 -5.13
N ILE A 335 24.54 -41.02 -4.55
CA ILE A 335 25.86 -40.40 -4.79
C ILE A 335 26.98 -41.31 -4.30
N LYS A 336 26.82 -41.99 -3.16
CA LYS A 336 27.83 -42.94 -2.67
C LYS A 336 28.03 -44.13 -3.61
N LYS A 337 27.00 -44.53 -4.36
CA LYS A 337 27.05 -45.62 -5.35
C LYS A 337 27.64 -45.17 -6.70
N ASN A 338 27.19 -44.03 -7.21
CA ASN A 338 27.46 -43.60 -8.59
C ASN A 338 28.56 -42.54 -8.73
N HIS A 339 28.80 -41.73 -7.69
CA HIS A 339 29.78 -40.64 -7.66
C HIS A 339 30.55 -40.58 -6.31
N PRO A 340 31.19 -41.68 -5.88
CA PRO A 340 31.83 -41.75 -4.56
C PRO A 340 32.93 -40.70 -4.34
N GLU A 341 33.66 -40.32 -5.40
CA GLU A 341 34.70 -39.30 -5.40
C GLU A 341 34.17 -37.90 -5.09
N ASP A 342 32.94 -37.58 -5.52
CA ASP A 342 32.30 -36.28 -5.30
C ASP A 342 31.53 -36.20 -3.98
N TYR A 343 31.39 -37.31 -3.23
CA TYR A 343 30.58 -37.35 -2.02
C TYR A 343 30.93 -36.25 -1.02
N LYS A 344 32.24 -36.08 -0.73
CA LYS A 344 32.70 -35.02 0.19
C LYS A 344 32.43 -33.63 -0.38
N LYS A 345 32.65 -33.43 -1.68
CA LYS A 345 32.38 -32.16 -2.37
C LYS A 345 30.91 -31.75 -2.22
N ILE A 346 30.00 -32.70 -2.42
CA ILE A 346 28.55 -32.46 -2.40
C ILE A 346 27.99 -32.25 -0.98
N PHE A 347 28.51 -32.95 0.04
CA PHE A 347 27.88 -32.95 1.36
C PHE A 347 28.63 -32.22 2.47
N SER A 348 29.95 -32.04 2.38
CA SER A 348 30.75 -31.57 3.52
C SER A 348 31.94 -30.68 3.18
N SER A 349 32.23 -30.39 1.91
CA SER A 349 33.35 -29.52 1.54
C SER A 349 33.07 -28.06 1.95
N PRO A 350 33.95 -27.43 2.75
CA PRO A 350 33.79 -26.03 3.14
C PRO A 350 34.16 -25.05 2.01
N THR A 351 34.91 -25.50 1.00
CA THR A 351 35.36 -24.65 -0.11
C THR A 351 34.29 -24.49 -1.21
N GLU A 352 33.34 -25.42 -1.28
CA GLU A 352 32.28 -25.40 -2.29
C GLU A 352 31.15 -24.46 -1.83
N LYS A 353 30.76 -23.53 -2.70
CA LYS A 353 29.85 -22.43 -2.33
C LYS A 353 28.38 -22.81 -2.44
N LYS A 354 28.06 -23.87 -3.19
CA LYS A 354 26.68 -24.23 -3.56
C LYS A 354 26.27 -25.65 -3.18
N ASN A 355 27.09 -26.34 -2.39
CA ASN A 355 26.83 -27.71 -1.97
C ASN A 355 25.81 -27.80 -0.82
N TYR A 356 25.54 -29.02 -0.33
CA TYR A 356 24.59 -29.23 0.76
C TYR A 356 25.04 -28.59 2.08
N ALA A 357 26.35 -28.49 2.34
CA ALA A 357 26.85 -27.82 3.55
C ALA A 357 26.51 -26.31 3.53
N ALA A 358 26.72 -25.64 2.40
CA ALA A 358 26.32 -24.24 2.20
C ALA A 358 24.80 -24.04 2.23
N TYR A 359 24.04 -24.97 1.65
CA TYR A 359 22.57 -24.92 1.66
C TYR A 359 21.99 -25.12 3.07
N SER A 360 22.45 -26.15 3.78
CA SER A 360 21.97 -26.50 5.13
C SER A 360 22.57 -25.61 6.23
N GLN A 361 23.62 -24.85 5.92
CA GLN A 361 24.42 -24.07 6.87
C GLN A 361 25.05 -24.95 7.97
N THR A 362 25.47 -26.15 7.59
CA THR A 362 26.15 -27.08 8.48
C THR A 362 27.65 -27.03 8.20
N ASN A 363 28.44 -26.52 9.15
CA ASN A 363 29.91 -26.46 9.06
C ASN A 363 30.43 -25.74 7.79
N SER A 364 29.72 -24.69 7.33
CA SER A 364 30.11 -23.88 6.17
C SER A 364 29.83 -22.40 6.46
N GLU A 365 30.76 -21.54 6.06
CA GLU A 365 30.57 -20.07 6.07
C GLU A 365 29.85 -19.59 4.81
N ASN A 366 29.80 -20.41 3.78
CA ASN A 366 29.06 -20.12 2.55
C ASN A 366 27.57 -20.35 2.75
N VAL A 367 26.75 -19.53 2.09
CA VAL A 367 25.29 -19.67 2.07
C VAL A 367 24.84 -19.67 0.61
N CYS A 368 24.03 -20.65 0.23
CA CYS A 368 23.38 -20.68 -1.08
C CYS A 368 21.87 -20.85 -0.98
N SER A 369 21.17 -20.46 -2.05
CA SER A 369 19.72 -20.66 -2.18
C SER A 369 19.37 -22.11 -2.54
N GLN A 370 18.11 -22.47 -2.36
CA GLN A 370 17.59 -23.78 -2.78
C GLN A 370 17.77 -24.01 -4.29
N GLU A 371 17.49 -22.98 -5.08
CA GLU A 371 17.69 -22.99 -6.52
C GLU A 371 19.16 -23.22 -6.88
N GLU A 372 20.09 -22.53 -6.24
CA GLU A 372 21.52 -22.71 -6.49
C GLU A 372 21.99 -24.12 -6.13
N PHE A 373 21.50 -24.68 -5.02
CA PHE A 373 21.81 -26.05 -4.63
C PHE A 373 21.25 -27.07 -5.63
N CYS A 374 19.99 -26.92 -6.05
CA CYS A 374 19.37 -27.80 -7.05
C CYS A 374 20.16 -27.77 -8.38
N LEU A 375 20.52 -26.57 -8.85
CA LEU A 375 21.35 -26.40 -10.05
C LEU A 375 22.74 -27.06 -9.90
N PHE A 376 23.33 -27.00 -8.71
CA PHE A 376 24.61 -27.63 -8.41
C PHE A 376 24.54 -29.17 -8.43
N ILE A 377 23.49 -29.78 -7.86
CA ILE A 377 23.38 -31.25 -7.79
C ILE A 377 22.83 -31.88 -9.07
N LYS A 378 22.09 -31.12 -9.89
CA LYS A 378 21.43 -31.61 -11.12
C LYS A 378 22.34 -32.46 -12.04
N PRO A 379 23.62 -32.10 -12.30
CA PRO A 379 24.51 -32.92 -13.12
C PRO A 379 24.78 -34.32 -12.57
N TYR A 380 24.79 -34.48 -11.25
CA TYR A 380 25.14 -35.72 -10.55
C TYR A 380 23.97 -36.71 -10.40
N ILE A 381 22.76 -36.30 -10.80
CA ILE A 381 21.55 -37.11 -10.61
C ILE A 381 20.72 -37.28 -11.89
N LYS A 382 21.29 -36.94 -13.06
CA LYS A 382 20.56 -36.97 -14.34
C LYS A 382 19.92 -38.33 -14.63
N ASP A 383 20.57 -39.42 -14.22
CA ASP A 383 20.07 -40.77 -14.47
C ASP A 383 18.98 -41.22 -13.48
N MET A 384 18.76 -40.50 -12.38
CA MET A 384 17.63 -40.76 -11.48
C MET A 384 16.28 -40.65 -12.19
N ALA A 385 16.16 -39.78 -13.21
CA ALA A 385 14.94 -39.63 -14.00
C ALA A 385 14.57 -40.88 -14.82
N LYS A 386 15.51 -41.82 -15.01
CA LYS A 386 15.32 -43.08 -15.74
C LYS A 386 15.35 -44.30 -14.81
N SER A 387 15.38 -44.07 -13.50
CA SER A 387 15.43 -45.14 -12.51
C SER A 387 14.08 -45.86 -12.42
N GLU A 388 14.12 -47.16 -12.09
CA GLU A 388 12.90 -47.90 -11.70
C GLU A 388 12.42 -47.50 -10.29
N ASN A 389 13.27 -46.83 -9.50
CA ASN A 389 12.90 -46.32 -8.20
C ASN A 389 12.08 -45.02 -8.33
N GLU A 390 10.78 -45.10 -8.02
CA GLU A 390 9.85 -43.97 -8.08
C GLU A 390 10.33 -42.75 -7.25
N ASP A 391 10.99 -42.98 -6.11
CA ASP A 391 11.53 -41.88 -5.30
C ASP A 391 12.70 -41.17 -6.00
N GLU A 392 13.57 -41.90 -6.70
CA GLU A 392 14.66 -41.29 -7.47
C GLU A 392 14.10 -40.45 -8.62
N VAL A 393 13.10 -40.97 -9.34
CA VAL A 393 12.41 -40.23 -10.40
C VAL A 393 11.75 -38.96 -9.85
N ARG A 394 11.07 -39.06 -8.69
CA ARG A 394 10.48 -37.91 -7.99
C ARG A 394 11.55 -36.89 -7.59
N ILE A 395 12.66 -37.32 -7.00
CA ILE A 395 13.77 -36.45 -6.60
C ILE A 395 14.34 -35.71 -7.83
N ALA A 396 14.56 -36.43 -8.94
CA ALA A 396 15.04 -35.82 -10.18
C ALA A 396 14.10 -34.70 -10.67
N LYS A 397 12.78 -34.95 -10.61
CA LYS A 397 11.76 -33.94 -10.94
C LYS A 397 11.80 -32.74 -9.98
N GLU A 398 11.85 -32.97 -8.67
CA GLU A 398 11.91 -31.89 -7.68
C GLU A 398 13.19 -31.04 -7.82
N VAL A 399 14.32 -31.63 -8.22
CA VAL A 399 15.56 -30.89 -8.50
C VAL A 399 15.45 -30.07 -9.79
N GLU A 400 14.83 -30.63 -10.83
CA GLU A 400 14.54 -29.89 -12.07
C GLU A 400 13.66 -28.67 -11.78
N ASP A 401 12.65 -28.87 -10.93
CA ASP A 401 11.69 -27.85 -10.49
C ASP A 401 12.24 -26.90 -9.41
N LYS A 402 13.50 -27.10 -8.96
CA LYS A 402 14.17 -26.31 -7.92
C LYS A 402 13.45 -26.31 -6.56
N SER A 403 12.67 -27.35 -6.28
CA SER A 403 11.82 -27.51 -5.08
C SER A 403 12.33 -28.59 -4.10
N PHE A 404 13.44 -29.27 -4.44
CA PHE A 404 14.03 -30.34 -3.64
C PHE A 404 14.60 -29.84 -2.30
N LEU A 405 14.42 -30.64 -1.24
CA LEU A 405 14.86 -30.36 0.15
C LEU A 405 14.42 -28.98 0.69
N THR A 406 13.14 -28.65 0.55
CA THR A 406 12.58 -27.37 0.99
C THR A 406 12.76 -27.15 2.50
N LYS A 407 13.37 -26.02 2.89
CA LYS A 407 13.53 -25.64 4.31
C LYS A 407 12.17 -25.42 4.98
N LEU A 408 12.05 -25.82 6.25
CA LEU A 408 10.82 -25.60 7.04
C LEU A 408 10.51 -24.11 7.25
N LYS A 409 11.54 -23.25 7.20
CA LYS A 409 11.47 -21.80 7.24
C LYS A 409 11.98 -21.23 5.90
N GLY A 410 11.13 -20.49 5.20
CA GLY A 410 11.43 -19.85 3.93
C GLY A 410 10.38 -18.79 3.57
N THR A 411 10.44 -18.28 2.34
CA THR A 411 9.51 -17.28 1.80
C THR A 411 8.06 -17.75 1.85
N ASN A 412 7.79 -19.04 1.60
CA ASN A 412 6.44 -19.62 1.66
C ASN A 412 5.77 -19.52 3.05
N ASN A 413 6.52 -19.24 4.12
CA ASN A 413 5.94 -19.02 5.44
C ASN A 413 5.31 -17.61 5.57
N SER A 414 5.64 -16.67 4.68
CA SER A 414 5.03 -15.32 4.66
C SER A 414 3.54 -15.36 4.31
N VAL A 415 3.13 -16.39 3.57
CA VAL A 415 1.78 -16.67 3.08
C VAL A 415 0.84 -17.19 4.18
N VAL A 416 1.37 -17.57 5.35
CA VAL A 416 0.55 -18.19 6.39
C VAL A 416 -0.26 -17.11 7.14
N PRO A 417 -1.60 -17.11 7.04
CA PRO A 417 -2.44 -16.15 7.74
C PRO A 417 -2.49 -16.51 9.24
N TYR A 418 -2.70 -15.51 10.08
CA TYR A 418 -2.58 -15.69 11.54
C TYR A 418 -3.53 -16.76 12.10
N GLN A 419 -4.68 -16.97 11.46
CA GLN A 419 -5.75 -17.88 11.85
C GLN A 419 -5.28 -19.35 11.86
N ILE A 420 -4.36 -19.74 10.96
CA ILE A 420 -3.77 -21.10 10.97
C ILE A 420 -3.01 -21.35 12.27
N HIS A 421 -2.20 -20.37 12.69
CA HIS A 421 -1.49 -20.43 13.95
C HIS A 421 -2.43 -20.26 15.15
N GLU A 422 -3.52 -19.51 14.99
CA GLU A 422 -4.55 -19.36 16.01
C GLU A 422 -5.24 -20.68 16.33
N ARG A 423 -5.55 -21.49 15.31
CA ARG A 423 -6.16 -22.81 15.48
C ARG A 423 -5.29 -23.72 16.34
N GLU A 424 -3.98 -23.75 16.07
CA GLU A 424 -3.02 -24.49 16.88
C GLU A 424 -2.91 -23.92 18.30
N LEU A 425 -2.80 -22.60 18.43
CA LEU A 425 -2.74 -21.92 19.72
C LEU A 425 -3.94 -22.30 20.59
N ASN A 426 -5.15 -22.19 20.05
CA ASN A 426 -6.38 -22.49 20.77
C ASN A 426 -6.46 -23.96 21.19
N GLN A 427 -6.00 -24.90 20.33
CA GLN A 427 -5.98 -26.31 20.68
C GLN A 427 -4.93 -26.64 21.76
N ILE A 428 -3.73 -26.06 21.68
CA ILE A 428 -2.70 -26.20 22.73
C ILE A 428 -3.24 -25.64 24.06
N LEU A 429 -3.77 -24.41 24.04
CA LEU A 429 -4.35 -23.78 25.24
C LEU A 429 -5.46 -24.65 25.84
N LYS A 430 -6.32 -25.26 25.03
CA LYS A 430 -7.37 -26.17 25.49
C LYS A 430 -6.80 -27.39 26.22
N ASN A 431 -5.73 -28.00 25.71
CA ASN A 431 -5.11 -29.18 26.31
C ASN A 431 -4.39 -28.84 27.62
N ILE A 432 -3.58 -27.78 27.63
CA ILE A 432 -2.71 -27.46 28.78
C ILE A 432 -3.49 -26.95 30.00
N VAL A 433 -4.66 -26.34 29.79
CA VAL A 433 -5.48 -25.80 30.89
C VAL A 433 -5.92 -26.91 31.86
N GLY A 434 -5.99 -28.17 31.41
CA GLY A 434 -6.31 -29.30 32.26
C GLY A 434 -5.24 -29.61 33.31
N TYR A 435 -3.96 -29.38 33.00
CA TYR A 435 -2.84 -29.75 33.87
C TYR A 435 -1.95 -28.57 34.31
N LEU A 436 -2.18 -27.36 33.80
CA LEU A 436 -1.57 -26.11 34.27
C LEU A 436 -2.65 -25.17 34.85
N PRO A 437 -3.06 -25.35 36.12
CA PRO A 437 -4.21 -24.63 36.69
C PRO A 437 -4.08 -23.10 36.65
N PHE A 438 -2.86 -22.57 36.80
CA PHE A 438 -2.60 -21.12 36.79
C PHE A 438 -3.05 -20.44 35.48
N MET A 439 -3.19 -21.19 34.39
CA MET A 439 -3.69 -20.68 33.11
C MET A 439 -5.11 -20.10 33.22
N ASN A 440 -5.90 -20.56 34.19
CA ASN A 440 -7.24 -20.04 34.47
C ASN A 440 -7.25 -18.88 35.48
N ASP A 441 -6.11 -18.51 36.07
CA ASP A 441 -6.03 -17.41 37.03
C ASP A 441 -6.50 -16.12 36.37
N LYS A 442 -7.39 -15.41 37.06
CA LYS A 442 -7.92 -14.14 36.59
C LYS A 442 -7.16 -12.97 37.19
N GLN A 443 -6.86 -11.99 36.35
CA GLN A 443 -6.37 -10.69 36.75
C GLN A 443 -7.17 -9.64 35.99
N GLU A 444 -7.84 -8.73 36.69
CA GLU A 444 -8.74 -7.72 36.10
C GLU A 444 -9.87 -8.39 35.29
N GLU A 445 -10.48 -9.46 35.83
CA GLU A 445 -11.52 -10.29 35.19
C GLU A 445 -11.10 -11.07 33.93
N ILE A 446 -9.84 -10.98 33.49
CA ILE A 446 -9.33 -11.65 32.30
C ILE A 446 -8.39 -12.80 32.71
N SER A 447 -8.64 -14.01 32.19
CA SER A 447 -7.79 -15.18 32.45
C SER A 447 -6.44 -15.08 31.75
N ILE A 448 -5.42 -15.82 32.22
CA ILE A 448 -4.12 -15.89 31.53
C ILE A 448 -4.28 -16.44 30.10
N VAL A 449 -5.14 -17.43 29.89
CA VAL A 449 -5.50 -17.95 28.55
C VAL A 449 -5.99 -16.83 27.64
N ASP A 450 -6.91 -15.99 28.12
CA ASP A 450 -7.48 -14.90 27.33
C ASP A 450 -6.45 -13.80 27.06
N LYS A 451 -5.57 -13.51 28.04
CA LYS A 451 -4.43 -12.61 27.82
C LYS A 451 -3.50 -13.12 26.73
N ILE A 452 -3.20 -14.42 26.69
CA ILE A 452 -2.36 -15.03 25.63
C ILE A 452 -3.03 -14.91 24.25
N LYS A 453 -4.34 -15.20 24.16
CA LYS A 453 -5.11 -15.02 22.91
C LYS A 453 -5.09 -13.55 22.45
N LEU A 454 -5.24 -12.60 23.37
CA LEU A 454 -5.17 -11.17 23.08
C LEU A 454 -3.76 -10.75 22.65
N ILE A 455 -2.69 -11.21 23.30
CA ILE A 455 -1.30 -10.97 22.86
C ILE A 455 -1.11 -11.46 21.42
N PHE A 456 -1.64 -12.64 21.10
CA PHE A 456 -1.54 -13.25 19.79
C PHE A 456 -2.29 -12.43 18.72
N LYS A 457 -3.59 -12.14 18.93
CA LYS A 457 -4.44 -11.47 17.94
C LYS A 457 -4.21 -9.97 17.80
N PHE A 458 -3.70 -9.30 18.84
CA PHE A 458 -3.72 -7.84 18.87
C PHE A 458 -2.87 -7.20 17.76
N LYS A 459 -3.51 -6.30 16.99
CA LYS A 459 -2.93 -5.43 15.97
C LYS A 459 -3.37 -4.01 16.29
N ILE A 460 -2.42 -3.08 16.36
CA ILE A 460 -2.73 -1.66 16.54
C ILE A 460 -3.35 -1.16 15.23
N PRO A 461 -4.58 -0.61 15.23
CA PRO A 461 -5.19 -0.08 14.03
C PRO A 461 -4.35 1.04 13.42
N TYR A 462 -4.36 1.17 12.10
CA TYR A 462 -3.50 2.14 11.39
C TYR A 462 -3.82 3.59 11.77
N TYR A 463 -5.11 3.89 11.93
CA TYR A 463 -5.62 5.20 12.37
C TYR A 463 -5.27 5.53 13.82
N VAL A 464 -4.73 4.60 14.62
CA VAL A 464 -4.23 4.90 15.97
C VAL A 464 -2.80 5.43 15.94
N GLY A 465 -2.00 4.99 14.98
CA GLY A 465 -0.62 5.44 14.81
C GLY A 465 0.31 5.06 15.98
N PRO A 466 1.36 5.86 16.24
CA PRO A 466 2.31 5.61 17.32
C PRO A 466 1.70 5.87 18.71
N LEU A 467 1.86 4.92 19.63
CA LEU A 467 1.28 4.99 20.98
C LEU A 467 2.03 5.93 21.96
N ASN A 468 3.12 6.57 21.52
CA ASN A 468 3.92 7.47 22.34
C ASN A 468 3.55 8.92 22.02
N THR A 469 2.84 9.59 22.94
CA THR A 469 2.37 10.97 22.81
C THR A 469 3.49 12.00 22.67
N LYS A 470 4.72 11.68 23.10
CA LYS A 470 5.89 12.57 22.96
C LYS A 470 6.47 12.61 21.53
N SER A 471 6.02 11.74 20.64
CA SER A 471 6.47 11.73 19.25
C SER A 471 5.75 12.81 18.45
N THR A 472 6.48 13.64 17.70
CA THR A 472 5.91 14.62 16.75
C THR A 472 5.02 13.99 15.67
N ARG A 473 5.11 12.67 15.50
CA ARG A 473 4.30 11.87 14.57
C ARG A 473 3.19 11.05 15.25
N ALA A 474 2.86 11.37 16.50
CA ALA A 474 1.77 10.73 17.23
C ALA A 474 0.55 11.64 17.24
N TRP A 475 -0.62 11.01 17.19
CA TRP A 475 -1.94 11.63 17.27
C TRP A 475 -2.88 10.82 18.17
N VAL A 476 -2.32 9.87 18.92
CA VAL A 476 -3.08 9.01 19.81
C VAL A 476 -3.64 9.81 20.98
N HIS A 477 -4.93 9.67 21.23
CA HIS A 477 -5.58 10.13 22.45
C HIS A 477 -5.70 8.96 23.41
N ARG A 478 -5.02 9.04 24.56
CA ARG A 478 -4.97 7.97 25.56
C ARG A 478 -4.79 8.52 26.97
N SER A 479 -5.14 7.72 27.97
CA SER A 479 -4.73 7.97 29.36
C SER A 479 -3.23 7.66 29.58
N ASP A 480 -2.73 8.06 30.75
CA ASP A 480 -1.34 7.82 31.18
C ASP A 480 -1.08 6.36 31.58
N GLU A 481 -2.13 5.54 31.72
CA GLU A 481 -2.01 4.12 32.01
C GLU A 481 -1.21 3.38 30.92
N LYS A 482 -0.44 2.38 31.34
CA LYS A 482 0.35 1.58 30.40
C LYS A 482 -0.55 0.73 29.50
N ILE A 483 -0.27 0.76 28.20
CA ILE A 483 -1.03 -0.02 27.21
C ILE A 483 -0.54 -1.48 27.17
N TYR A 484 -1.53 -2.36 27.26
CA TYR A 484 -1.45 -3.80 27.03
C TYR A 484 -2.47 -4.19 25.95
N PRO A 485 -2.29 -5.35 25.30
CA PRO A 485 -3.28 -5.88 24.36
C PRO A 485 -4.70 -5.99 24.94
N TRP A 486 -4.83 -6.30 26.23
CA TRP A 486 -6.11 -6.57 26.89
C TRP A 486 -6.79 -5.34 27.51
N ASN A 487 -6.09 -4.22 27.67
CA ASN A 487 -6.68 -2.96 28.17
C ASN A 487 -6.74 -1.85 27.10
N PHE A 488 -6.37 -2.16 25.85
CA PHE A 488 -6.16 -1.18 24.79
C PHE A 488 -7.37 -0.26 24.56
N THR A 489 -8.59 -0.82 24.50
CA THR A 489 -9.82 -0.07 24.27
C THR A 489 -10.21 0.83 25.45
N ASN A 490 -9.74 0.51 26.65
CA ASN A 490 -10.02 1.29 27.86
C ASN A 490 -9.03 2.46 27.97
N VAL A 491 -7.77 2.23 27.58
CA VAL A 491 -6.70 3.23 27.67
C VAL A 491 -6.70 4.19 26.48
N VAL A 492 -7.01 3.71 25.26
CA VAL A 492 -6.98 4.51 24.03
C VAL A 492 -8.39 4.92 23.64
N ASN A 493 -8.62 6.23 23.51
CA ASN A 493 -9.85 6.75 22.95
C ASN A 493 -9.80 6.60 21.42
N LEU A 494 -10.35 5.49 20.92
CA LEU A 494 -10.32 5.14 19.51
C LEU A 494 -11.03 6.19 18.65
N ASP A 495 -12.17 6.71 19.10
CA ASP A 495 -12.97 7.64 18.29
C ASP A 495 -12.29 9.01 18.16
N LYS A 496 -11.72 9.56 19.25
CA LYS A 496 -10.92 10.80 19.19
C LYS A 496 -9.64 10.61 18.38
N THR A 497 -8.94 9.50 18.58
CA THR A 497 -7.71 9.20 17.84
C THR A 497 -7.97 9.06 16.35
N ALA A 498 -9.06 8.39 15.99
CA ALA A 498 -9.50 8.31 14.62
C ALA A 498 -9.76 9.68 14.04
N HIS A 499 -10.54 10.51 14.73
CA HIS A 499 -10.87 11.86 14.30
C HIS A 499 -9.63 12.72 14.03
N GLU A 500 -8.65 12.71 14.95
CA GLU A 500 -7.39 13.43 14.76
C GLU A 500 -6.57 12.86 13.58
N PHE A 501 -6.58 11.53 13.38
CA PHE A 501 -6.00 10.95 12.17
C PHE A 501 -6.69 11.47 10.90
N MET A 502 -8.02 11.57 10.91
CA MET A 502 -8.81 12.07 9.78
C MET A 502 -8.41 13.49 9.42
N GLU A 503 -8.41 14.41 10.38
CA GLU A 503 -8.09 15.83 10.15
C GLU A 503 -6.68 16.03 9.58
N ARG A 504 -5.75 15.13 9.91
CA ARG A 504 -4.38 15.16 9.38
C ARG A 504 -4.25 14.67 7.93
N LEU A 505 -5.23 13.91 7.42
CA LEU A 505 -5.24 13.44 6.04
C LEU A 505 -5.83 14.47 5.06
N ILE A 506 -6.56 15.46 5.56
CA ILE A 506 -7.27 16.41 4.71
C ILE A 506 -6.29 17.41 4.12
N GLY A 507 -6.31 17.55 2.79
CA GLY A 507 -5.55 18.58 2.09
C GLY A 507 -5.99 19.99 2.49
N ARG A 508 -5.15 20.99 2.19
CA ARG A 508 -5.47 22.41 2.42
C ARG A 508 -5.84 23.11 1.12
N CYS A 509 -6.84 23.97 1.19
CA CYS A 509 -7.27 24.77 0.06
C CYS A 509 -6.19 25.81 -0.29
N THR A 510 -5.82 25.90 -1.56
CA THR A 510 -4.80 26.86 -2.02
C THR A 510 -5.20 28.32 -1.76
N TYR A 511 -6.49 28.62 -1.71
CA TYR A 511 -7.01 29.97 -1.53
C TYR A 511 -7.15 30.38 -0.08
N THR A 512 -7.65 29.52 0.81
CA THR A 512 -7.96 29.88 2.20
C THR A 512 -7.06 29.19 3.23
N ASN A 513 -6.32 28.15 2.84
CA ASN A 513 -5.58 27.24 3.71
C ASN A 513 -6.44 26.37 4.66
N ASP A 514 -7.76 26.47 4.55
CA ASP A 514 -8.71 25.62 5.27
C ASP A 514 -8.76 24.21 4.70
N PRO A 515 -9.26 23.22 5.47
CA PRO A 515 -9.47 21.87 4.99
C PRO A 515 -10.33 21.84 3.71
N VAL A 516 -9.88 21.09 2.71
CA VAL A 516 -10.64 20.90 1.45
C VAL A 516 -11.88 20.05 1.68
N LEU A 517 -12.90 20.28 0.86
CA LEU A 517 -14.08 19.43 0.80
C LEU A 517 -13.81 18.13 0.02
N PRO A 518 -14.49 17.01 0.34
CA PRO A 518 -14.57 15.85 -0.53
C PRO A 518 -15.02 16.24 -1.95
N MET A 519 -14.54 15.55 -2.99
CA MET A 519 -14.95 15.79 -4.38
C MET A 519 -16.45 15.58 -4.57
N ASP A 520 -17.00 14.54 -3.93
CA ASP A 520 -18.43 14.21 -3.92
C ASP A 520 -19.21 14.96 -2.82
N SER A 521 -18.63 15.96 -2.14
CA SER A 521 -19.39 16.86 -1.25
C SER A 521 -20.59 17.47 -1.98
N LEU A 522 -21.70 17.77 -1.28
CA LEU A 522 -22.86 18.42 -1.90
C LEU A 522 -22.45 19.79 -2.45
N LEU A 523 -21.69 20.56 -1.66
CA LEU A 523 -21.17 21.87 -2.05
C LEU A 523 -20.16 21.77 -3.20
N TYR A 524 -19.23 20.82 -3.13
CA TYR A 524 -18.19 20.67 -4.16
C TYR A 524 -18.76 20.15 -5.49
N SER A 525 -19.72 19.22 -5.44
CA SER A 525 -20.43 18.72 -6.61
C SER A 525 -21.22 19.84 -7.29
N ARG A 526 -21.93 20.67 -6.51
CA ARG A 526 -22.63 21.85 -7.01
C ARG A 526 -21.67 22.82 -7.70
N TYR A 527 -20.54 23.12 -7.06
CA TYR A 527 -19.47 23.94 -7.67
C TYR A 527 -19.02 23.37 -9.02
N ASN A 528 -18.67 22.09 -9.08
CA ASN A 528 -18.15 21.45 -10.30
C ASN A 528 -19.16 21.57 -11.45
N VAL A 529 -20.43 21.25 -11.21
CA VAL A 529 -21.48 21.34 -12.23
C VAL A 529 -21.65 22.79 -12.69
N LEU A 530 -21.75 23.75 -11.76
CA LEU A 530 -21.89 25.17 -12.10
C LEU A 530 -20.70 25.68 -12.93
N ASN A 531 -19.49 25.27 -12.58
CA ASN A 531 -18.28 25.68 -13.28
C ASN A 531 -18.23 25.15 -14.73
N GLU A 532 -18.82 23.98 -15.01
CA GLU A 532 -18.91 23.41 -16.36
C GLU A 532 -20.08 23.96 -17.19
N ILE A 533 -21.21 24.34 -16.57
CA ILE A 533 -22.38 24.86 -17.32
C ILE A 533 -22.39 26.38 -17.49
N ASN A 534 -21.74 27.14 -16.60
CA ASN A 534 -21.68 28.60 -16.69
C ASN A 534 -21.11 29.11 -18.02
N PRO A 535 -20.09 28.46 -18.64
CA PRO A 535 -19.55 28.86 -19.93
C PRO A 535 -20.46 28.60 -21.15
N ILE A 536 -21.64 27.95 -20.99
CA ILE A 536 -22.53 27.62 -22.13
C ILE A 536 -22.95 28.88 -22.87
N LYS A 537 -22.78 28.84 -24.20
CA LYS A 537 -23.16 29.91 -25.12
C LYS A 537 -23.96 29.38 -26.30
N ILE A 538 -24.97 30.14 -26.73
CA ILE A 538 -25.74 29.94 -27.97
C ILE A 538 -25.28 31.02 -28.95
N ASN A 539 -24.75 30.61 -30.12
CA ASN A 539 -24.22 31.51 -31.16
C ASN A 539 -23.23 32.56 -30.61
N GLY A 540 -22.39 32.14 -29.66
CA GLY A 540 -21.39 33.00 -29.01
C GLY A 540 -21.91 33.91 -27.88
N LYS A 541 -23.22 33.96 -27.61
CA LYS A 541 -23.82 34.71 -26.49
C LYS A 541 -24.11 33.79 -25.30
N ALA A 542 -23.88 34.28 -24.09
CA ALA A 542 -24.17 33.53 -22.87
C ALA A 542 -25.67 33.23 -22.75
N ILE A 543 -26.01 32.05 -22.24
CA ILE A 543 -27.41 31.68 -22.00
C ILE A 543 -28.01 32.49 -20.85
N PRO A 544 -29.33 32.80 -20.89
CA PRO A 544 -29.98 33.43 -19.76
C PRO A 544 -29.82 32.62 -18.47
N VAL A 545 -29.61 33.29 -17.34
CA VAL A 545 -29.38 32.65 -16.03
C VAL A 545 -30.51 31.69 -15.66
N LYS A 546 -31.77 32.05 -15.91
CA LYS A 546 -32.93 31.18 -15.66
C LYS A 546 -32.86 29.86 -16.44
N VAL A 547 -32.36 29.90 -17.68
CA VAL A 547 -32.20 28.70 -18.53
C VAL A 547 -31.10 27.80 -17.97
N LYS A 548 -29.99 28.38 -17.50
CA LYS A 548 -28.94 27.62 -16.81
C LYS A 548 -29.46 26.96 -15.52
N GLN A 549 -30.22 27.69 -14.70
CA GLN A 549 -30.81 27.15 -13.47
C GLN A 549 -31.78 26.00 -13.77
N ALA A 550 -32.57 26.11 -14.85
CA ALA A 550 -33.44 25.03 -15.32
C ALA A 550 -32.63 23.80 -15.81
N ILE A 551 -31.54 24.01 -16.55
CA ILE A 551 -30.60 22.94 -16.95
C ILE A 551 -30.06 22.20 -15.72
N TYR A 552 -29.60 22.94 -14.70
CA TYR A 552 -29.07 22.35 -13.47
C TYR A 552 -30.14 21.49 -12.77
N THR A 553 -31.34 22.04 -12.60
CA THR A 553 -32.45 21.37 -11.90
C THR A 553 -32.93 20.14 -12.66
N ASP A 554 -33.22 20.28 -13.95
CA ASP A 554 -33.89 19.23 -14.72
C ASP A 554 -32.94 18.12 -15.18
N LEU A 555 -31.71 18.47 -15.58
CA LEU A 555 -30.77 17.51 -16.13
C LEU A 555 -29.84 16.89 -15.08
N PHE A 556 -29.62 17.56 -13.94
CA PHE A 556 -28.75 17.07 -12.87
C PHE A 556 -29.50 16.73 -11.58
N GLU A 557 -30.28 17.63 -10.97
CA GLU A 557 -30.97 17.30 -9.70
C GLU A 557 -32.07 16.25 -9.89
N ASN A 558 -32.87 16.39 -10.94
CA ASN A 558 -33.99 15.49 -11.23
C ASN A 558 -33.61 14.25 -12.05
N SER A 559 -32.35 14.14 -12.49
CA SER A 559 -31.92 13.09 -13.41
C SER A 559 -30.51 12.59 -13.12
N LYS A 560 -30.38 11.26 -12.97
CA LYS A 560 -29.08 10.57 -12.86
C LYS A 560 -28.40 10.32 -14.22
N LYS A 561 -29.02 10.72 -15.34
CA LYS A 561 -28.50 10.41 -16.68
C LYS A 561 -27.28 11.27 -17.00
N LYS A 562 -26.36 10.70 -17.79
CA LYS A 562 -25.17 11.41 -18.27
C LYS A 562 -25.57 12.60 -19.14
N VAL A 563 -25.11 13.80 -18.77
CA VAL A 563 -25.38 15.04 -19.49
C VAL A 563 -24.31 15.25 -20.56
N THR A 564 -24.74 15.24 -21.82
CA THR A 564 -23.92 15.49 -23.00
C THR A 564 -24.32 16.77 -23.70
N ARG A 565 -23.43 17.33 -24.53
CA ARG A 565 -23.77 18.47 -25.39
C ARG A 565 -25.03 18.22 -26.22
N LYS A 566 -25.23 16.98 -26.69
CA LYS A 566 -26.44 16.56 -27.41
C LYS A 566 -27.70 16.62 -26.53
N SER A 567 -27.63 16.16 -25.29
CA SER A 567 -28.77 16.22 -24.38
C SER A 567 -29.16 17.66 -24.02
N ILE A 568 -28.17 18.55 -23.84
CA ILE A 568 -28.40 19.98 -23.59
C ILE A 568 -29.03 20.62 -24.83
N TYR A 569 -28.53 20.30 -26.03
CA TYR A 569 -29.13 20.76 -27.28
C TYR A 569 -30.60 20.36 -27.41
N ILE A 570 -30.91 19.07 -27.20
CA ILE A 570 -32.29 18.58 -27.25
C ILE A 570 -33.16 19.26 -26.20
N TYR A 571 -32.64 19.46 -24.98
CA TYR A 571 -33.36 20.13 -23.90
C TYR A 571 -33.67 21.59 -24.25
N LEU A 572 -32.69 22.35 -24.75
CA LEU A 572 -32.88 23.73 -25.17
C LEU A 572 -33.87 23.85 -26.34
N LEU A 573 -33.78 22.95 -27.33
CA LEU A 573 -34.69 22.93 -28.49
C LEU A 573 -36.14 22.64 -28.06
N LYS A 574 -36.33 21.66 -27.17
CA LYS A 574 -37.66 21.27 -26.67
C LYS A 574 -38.33 22.38 -25.86
N ASN A 575 -37.55 23.15 -25.10
CA ASN A 575 -38.05 24.26 -24.29
C ASN A 575 -38.10 25.60 -25.06
N GLY A 576 -37.85 25.60 -26.37
CA GLY A 576 -37.97 26.79 -27.22
C GLY A 576 -36.88 27.83 -26.99
N HIS A 577 -35.71 27.43 -26.48
CA HIS A 577 -34.59 28.33 -26.20
C HIS A 577 -33.60 28.46 -27.37
N ILE A 578 -33.67 27.56 -28.36
CA ILE A 578 -32.83 27.56 -29.58
C ILE A 578 -33.63 27.09 -30.80
N GLU A 579 -33.16 27.45 -31.99
CA GLU A 579 -33.59 26.90 -33.29
C GLU A 579 -32.64 25.78 -33.76
N LYS A 580 -32.96 25.10 -34.87
CA LYS A 580 -32.17 23.94 -35.33
C LYS A 580 -30.79 24.32 -35.86
N GLU A 581 -30.63 25.57 -36.27
CA GLU A 581 -29.44 26.14 -36.87
C GLU A 581 -28.49 26.74 -35.82
N ASP A 582 -28.93 26.85 -34.56
CA ASP A 582 -28.16 27.45 -33.48
C ASP A 582 -27.02 26.55 -32.99
N ILE A 583 -25.88 27.16 -32.73
CA ILE A 583 -24.66 26.47 -32.31
C ILE A 583 -24.43 26.67 -30.82
N ILE A 584 -24.41 25.56 -30.08
CA ILE A 584 -24.01 25.53 -28.67
C ILE A 584 -22.49 25.45 -28.56
N SER A 585 -21.88 26.29 -27.75
CA SER A 585 -20.44 26.31 -27.46
C SER A 585 -20.16 26.49 -25.96
N GLY A 586 -18.91 26.35 -25.53
CA GLY A 586 -18.53 26.49 -24.12
C GLY A 586 -18.69 25.22 -23.26
N VAL A 587 -19.13 24.11 -23.85
CA VAL A 587 -19.17 22.79 -23.21
C VAL A 587 -18.49 21.77 -24.13
N ASP A 588 -17.77 20.84 -23.52
CA ASP A 588 -17.11 19.72 -24.21
C ASP A 588 -18.15 18.71 -24.73
N ILE A 589 -17.74 17.57 -25.26
CA ILE A 589 -18.66 16.51 -25.74
C ILE A 589 -19.61 16.07 -24.61
N GLU A 590 -19.10 15.98 -23.39
CA GLU A 590 -19.82 15.63 -22.18
C GLU A 590 -19.43 16.49 -20.99
N ILE A 591 -20.37 16.66 -20.05
CA ILE A 591 -20.10 17.25 -18.75
C ILE A 591 -19.62 16.13 -17.82
N LYS A 592 -18.45 16.33 -17.21
CA LYS A 592 -17.83 15.33 -16.34
C LYS A 592 -18.38 15.41 -14.92
N ALA A 593 -18.69 16.61 -14.45
CA ALA A 593 -19.32 16.85 -13.17
C ALA A 593 -20.70 16.16 -13.04
N LYS A 594 -21.00 15.66 -11.84
CA LYS A 594 -22.24 14.97 -11.50
C LYS A 594 -22.68 15.35 -10.08
N LEU A 595 -23.97 15.21 -9.78
CA LEU A 595 -24.53 15.36 -8.43
C LEU A 595 -24.72 13.98 -7.77
N LYS A 596 -23.67 13.15 -7.75
CA LYS A 596 -23.74 11.76 -7.28
C LYS A 596 -24.24 11.68 -5.84
N SER A 597 -23.62 12.42 -4.93
CA SER A 597 -24.01 12.46 -3.53
C SER A 597 -25.42 12.99 -3.31
N HIS A 598 -25.85 14.01 -4.03
CA HIS A 598 -27.24 14.49 -3.97
C HIS A 598 -28.24 13.34 -4.18
N HIS A 599 -27.97 12.47 -5.16
CA HIS A 599 -28.82 11.33 -5.45
C HIS A 599 -28.67 10.14 -4.50
N ASP A 600 -27.47 9.89 -3.99
CA ASP A 600 -27.20 8.82 -3.04
C ASP A 600 -27.87 9.12 -1.69
N PHE A 601 -27.95 10.40 -1.32
CA PHE A 601 -28.53 10.85 -0.05
C PHE A 601 -29.98 11.33 -0.14
N ALA A 602 -30.61 11.36 -1.32
CA ALA A 602 -31.97 11.87 -1.50
C ALA A 602 -32.99 11.22 -0.53
N GLN A 603 -32.99 9.89 -0.44
CA GLN A 603 -33.87 9.15 0.48
C GLN A 603 -33.56 9.46 1.95
N ILE A 604 -32.28 9.60 2.30
CA ILE A 604 -31.85 9.89 3.68
C ILE A 604 -32.24 11.33 4.08
N MET A 605 -32.18 12.29 3.16
CA MET A 605 -32.65 13.66 3.38
C MET A 605 -34.15 13.69 3.65
N GLU A 606 -34.92 12.96 2.85
CA GLU A 606 -36.39 12.94 2.94
C GLU A 606 -36.90 12.18 4.16
N GLU A 607 -36.40 10.97 4.41
CA GLU A 607 -36.92 10.08 5.46
C GLU A 607 -36.36 10.41 6.85
N ASN A 608 -35.06 10.72 6.95
CA ASN A 608 -34.37 10.90 8.23
C ASN A 608 -34.20 12.38 8.64
N LYS A 609 -34.66 13.33 7.80
CA LYS A 609 -34.54 14.78 8.01
C LYS A 609 -33.10 15.25 8.28
N CYS A 610 -32.11 14.52 7.75
CA CYS A 610 -30.71 14.93 7.89
C CYS A 610 -30.48 16.25 7.16
N THR A 611 -29.82 17.18 7.84
CA THR A 611 -29.44 18.47 7.26
C THR A 611 -28.30 18.33 6.24
N PRO A 612 -28.15 19.26 5.28
CA PRO A 612 -27.02 19.25 4.35
C PRO A 612 -25.66 19.18 5.06
N ASP A 613 -25.49 19.88 6.19
CA ASP A 613 -24.25 19.86 6.98
C ASP A 613 -23.99 18.49 7.63
N GLU A 614 -25.02 17.75 8.03
CA GLU A 614 -24.86 16.36 8.51
C GLU A 614 -24.45 15.43 7.38
N ILE A 615 -24.95 15.64 6.18
CA ILE A 615 -24.60 14.85 5.00
C ILE A 615 -23.16 15.10 4.58
N GLU A 616 -22.70 16.36 4.61
CA GLU A 616 -21.29 16.70 4.41
C GLU A 616 -20.39 15.96 5.42
N LYS A 617 -20.80 15.86 6.69
CA LYS A 617 -20.09 15.06 7.70
C LYS A 617 -20.10 13.57 7.37
N ILE A 618 -21.23 13.03 6.90
CA ILE A 618 -21.33 11.61 6.50
C ILE A 618 -20.42 11.32 5.31
N ILE A 619 -20.43 12.14 4.26
CA ILE A 619 -19.57 12.00 3.08
C ILE A 619 -18.10 12.01 3.49
N LYS A 620 -17.71 12.96 4.35
CA LYS A 620 -16.35 13.01 4.93
C LYS A 620 -16.03 11.73 5.71
N GLY A 621 -16.96 11.22 6.51
CA GLY A 621 -16.80 9.95 7.23
C GLY A 621 -16.62 8.75 6.29
N ILE A 622 -17.43 8.64 5.23
CA ILE A 622 -17.32 7.57 4.22
C ILE A 622 -15.96 7.59 3.54
N LEU A 623 -15.50 8.76 3.11
CA LEU A 623 -14.22 8.91 2.43
C LEU A 623 -13.06 8.52 3.34
N VAL A 624 -13.11 8.89 4.62
CA VAL A 624 -12.00 8.61 5.54
C VAL A 624 -12.00 7.16 6.06
N TYR A 625 -13.18 6.54 6.21
CA TYR A 625 -13.31 5.16 6.68
C TYR A 625 -13.60 4.16 5.55
N SER A 626 -13.22 4.48 4.31
CA SER A 626 -13.44 3.63 3.11
C SER A 626 -13.02 2.17 3.35
N ASP A 627 -11.91 1.99 4.07
CA ASP A 627 -11.24 0.71 4.26
C ASP A 627 -11.62 0.00 5.58
N ASP A 628 -12.42 0.66 6.45
CA ASP A 628 -12.88 0.09 7.73
C ASP A 628 -14.37 0.34 7.93
N LYS A 629 -15.19 -0.45 7.23
CA LYS A 629 -16.66 -0.41 7.33
C LYS A 629 -17.16 -0.60 8.77
N SER A 630 -16.42 -1.33 9.61
CA SER A 630 -16.81 -1.54 11.01
C SER A 630 -16.72 -0.24 11.80
N MET A 631 -15.66 0.52 11.56
CA MET A 631 -15.41 1.82 12.15
C MET A 631 -16.36 2.88 11.61
N LEU A 632 -16.61 2.89 10.29
CA LEU A 632 -17.62 3.78 9.69
C LEU A 632 -18.98 3.57 10.34
N ARG A 633 -19.43 2.32 10.48
CA ARG A 633 -20.71 2.00 11.15
C ARG A 633 -20.74 2.49 12.59
N ARG A 634 -19.67 2.29 13.36
CA ARG A 634 -19.57 2.79 14.74
C ARG A 634 -19.60 4.31 14.79
N TRP A 635 -18.85 4.97 13.91
CA TRP A 635 -18.80 6.42 13.82
C TRP A 635 -20.16 7.01 13.46
N LEU A 636 -20.86 6.43 12.47
CA LEU A 636 -22.22 6.84 12.09
C LEU A 636 -23.19 6.74 13.28
N LYS A 637 -23.18 5.61 14.01
CA LYS A 637 -24.01 5.40 15.21
C LYS A 637 -23.75 6.43 16.32
N ASN A 638 -22.49 6.79 16.52
CA ASN A 638 -22.08 7.67 17.61
C ASN A 638 -22.23 9.17 17.28
N ASN A 639 -22.16 9.55 16.00
CA ASN A 639 -22.04 10.95 15.59
C ASN A 639 -23.26 11.49 14.81
N ILE A 640 -24.08 10.62 14.23
CA ILE A 640 -25.27 11.01 13.46
C ILE A 640 -26.51 10.44 14.13
N LYS A 641 -27.43 11.31 14.53
CA LYS A 641 -28.69 10.91 15.15
C LYS A 641 -29.72 10.59 14.07
N GLY A 642 -30.63 9.66 14.36
CA GLY A 642 -31.79 9.37 13.50
C GLY A 642 -31.55 8.36 12.38
N LEU A 643 -30.34 7.82 12.22
CA LEU A 643 -30.08 6.75 11.23
C LEU A 643 -30.57 5.39 11.74
N SER A 644 -31.28 4.65 10.90
CA SER A 644 -31.61 3.24 11.16
C SER A 644 -30.41 2.32 10.90
N ASP A 645 -30.45 1.08 11.41
CA ASP A 645 -29.41 0.08 11.11
C ASP A 645 -29.32 -0.24 9.60
N ASN A 646 -30.41 -0.08 8.85
CA ASN A 646 -30.42 -0.27 7.40
C ASN A 646 -29.73 0.90 6.68
N ASP A 647 -29.97 2.14 7.13
CA ASP A 647 -29.28 3.32 6.60
C ASP A 647 -27.78 3.22 6.83
N ILE A 648 -27.37 2.81 8.03
CA ILE A 648 -25.96 2.61 8.37
C ILE A 648 -25.32 1.53 7.47
N LYS A 649 -26.05 0.45 7.17
CA LYS A 649 -25.57 -0.58 6.22
C LYS A 649 -25.47 -0.05 4.80
N TYR A 650 -26.43 0.77 4.36
CA TYR A 650 -26.44 1.38 3.03
C TYR A 650 -25.28 2.38 2.89
N LEU A 651 -25.13 3.31 3.83
CA LEU A 651 -24.06 4.30 3.87
C LEU A 651 -22.68 3.65 3.90
N ALA A 652 -22.52 2.54 4.64
CA ALA A 652 -21.27 1.79 4.67
C ALA A 652 -20.95 1.02 3.36
N LYS A 653 -21.85 1.04 2.37
CA LYS A 653 -21.59 0.53 1.02
C LYS A 653 -21.23 1.63 0.03
N LEU A 654 -21.53 2.89 0.33
CA LEU A 654 -21.17 4.01 -0.53
C LEU A 654 -19.65 4.14 -0.61
N ASN A 655 -19.17 4.57 -1.77
CA ASN A 655 -17.75 4.66 -2.07
C ASN A 655 -17.43 6.05 -2.62
N TYR A 656 -16.79 6.86 -1.79
CA TYR A 656 -16.23 8.17 -2.11
C TYR A 656 -14.75 8.14 -1.75
N LYS A 657 -13.87 8.60 -2.64
CA LYS A 657 -12.42 8.39 -2.49
C LYS A 657 -11.58 9.65 -2.67
N GLU A 658 -12.11 10.64 -3.38
CA GLU A 658 -11.32 11.80 -3.80
C GLU A 658 -11.62 13.03 -2.94
N TRP A 659 -10.55 13.72 -2.54
CA TRP A 659 -10.64 15.07 -2.00
C TRP A 659 -10.65 16.09 -3.14
N GLY A 660 -11.47 17.13 -3.00
CA GLY A 660 -11.44 18.30 -3.85
C GLY A 660 -10.23 19.20 -3.56
N ARG A 661 -10.19 20.38 -4.19
CA ARG A 661 -9.10 21.37 -4.01
C ARG A 661 -9.52 22.62 -3.25
N LEU A 662 -10.82 22.76 -2.99
CA LEU A 662 -11.45 23.97 -2.46
C LEU A 662 -12.11 23.66 -1.12
N SER A 663 -12.01 24.60 -0.19
CA SER A 663 -12.65 24.53 1.13
C SER A 663 -14.10 25.02 1.07
N LYS A 664 -14.92 24.63 2.05
CA LYS A 664 -16.25 25.25 2.32
C LYS A 664 -16.13 26.76 2.44
N THR A 665 -15.16 27.25 3.21
CA THR A 665 -14.94 28.67 3.48
C THR A 665 -14.86 29.51 2.21
N LEU A 666 -14.03 29.09 1.26
CA LEU A 666 -13.91 29.77 -0.04
C LEU A 666 -15.25 29.82 -0.79
N LEU A 667 -15.98 28.71 -0.82
CA LEU A 667 -17.18 28.56 -1.64
C LEU A 667 -18.39 29.29 -1.05
N THR A 668 -18.52 29.32 0.28
CA THR A 668 -19.75 29.79 0.96
C THR A 668 -19.54 30.85 2.03
N ASP A 669 -18.37 30.94 2.68
CA ASP A 669 -18.24 31.71 3.93
C ASP A 669 -17.49 33.04 3.75
N ILE A 670 -16.78 33.23 2.62
CA ILE A 670 -16.24 34.54 2.22
C ILE A 670 -17.30 35.27 1.39
N TYR A 671 -17.68 36.46 1.83
CA TYR A 671 -18.72 37.26 1.21
C TYR A 671 -18.15 38.53 0.57
N THR A 672 -18.75 38.95 -0.54
CA THR A 672 -18.62 40.29 -1.12
C THR A 672 -19.99 40.93 -1.25
N ILE A 673 -20.02 42.25 -1.47
CA ILE A 673 -21.22 42.95 -1.90
C ILE A 673 -21.36 42.77 -3.42
N ASN A 674 -22.51 42.31 -3.89
CA ASN A 674 -22.83 42.28 -5.31
C ASN A 674 -23.05 43.73 -5.81
N PRO A 675 -22.30 44.20 -6.82
CA PRO A 675 -22.46 45.56 -7.32
C PRO A 675 -23.80 45.85 -8.01
N GLU A 676 -24.56 44.83 -8.39
CA GLU A 676 -25.81 45.00 -9.16
C GLU A 676 -27.04 45.21 -8.26
N ASP A 677 -27.12 44.53 -7.12
CA ASP A 677 -28.28 44.59 -6.19
C ASP A 677 -27.89 45.03 -4.75
N GLY A 678 -26.59 45.07 -4.42
CA GLY A 678 -26.10 45.45 -3.10
C GLY A 678 -26.18 44.35 -2.04
N GLU A 679 -26.58 43.13 -2.39
CA GLU A 679 -26.68 42.02 -1.44
C GLU A 679 -25.32 41.37 -1.16
N ALA A 680 -25.17 40.81 0.04
CA ALA A 680 -23.99 40.01 0.40
C ALA A 680 -24.07 38.65 -0.30
N CYS A 681 -23.08 38.30 -1.11
CA CYS A 681 -23.03 37.06 -1.86
C CYS A 681 -21.66 36.37 -1.72
N ASN A 682 -21.69 35.04 -1.66
CA ASN A 682 -20.49 34.22 -1.75
C ASN A 682 -20.25 33.75 -3.20
N ILE A 683 -19.18 32.98 -3.41
CA ILE A 683 -18.81 32.47 -4.74
C ILE A 683 -19.93 31.61 -5.34
N LEU A 684 -20.50 30.69 -4.58
CA LEU A 684 -21.56 29.81 -5.09
C LEU A 684 -22.84 30.57 -5.44
N ASP A 685 -23.18 31.62 -4.68
CA ASP A 685 -24.34 32.49 -4.98
C ASP A 685 -24.14 33.21 -6.31
N ILE A 686 -22.95 33.76 -6.56
CA ILE A 686 -22.63 34.44 -7.82
C ILE A 686 -22.61 33.43 -8.98
N MET A 687 -22.03 32.24 -8.79
CA MET A 687 -22.06 31.19 -9.81
C MET A 687 -23.49 30.72 -10.12
N TRP A 688 -24.40 30.79 -9.14
CA TRP A 688 -25.82 30.45 -9.33
C TRP A 688 -26.61 31.57 -10.02
N ASN A 689 -26.32 32.84 -9.71
CA ASN A 689 -27.05 34.00 -10.21
C ASN A 689 -26.43 34.65 -11.47
N THR A 690 -25.25 34.22 -11.90
CA THR A 690 -24.57 34.72 -13.11
C THR A 690 -24.05 33.58 -13.99
N ASN A 691 -23.43 33.87 -15.13
CA ASN A 691 -22.72 32.90 -15.97
C ASN A 691 -21.21 32.89 -15.71
N ALA A 692 -20.74 33.44 -14.60
CA ALA A 692 -19.31 33.53 -14.30
C ALA A 692 -18.78 32.23 -13.70
N THR A 693 -17.63 31.76 -14.19
CA THR A 693 -16.85 30.67 -13.60
C THR A 693 -16.09 31.15 -12.36
N LEU A 694 -15.57 30.21 -11.56
CA LEU A 694 -14.75 30.55 -10.37
C LEU A 694 -13.59 31.49 -10.72
N MET A 695 -12.87 31.21 -11.80
CA MET A 695 -11.71 32.03 -12.20
C MET A 695 -12.11 33.42 -12.68
N GLU A 696 -13.28 33.56 -13.32
CA GLU A 696 -13.80 34.87 -13.70
C GLU A 696 -14.22 35.66 -12.46
N ILE A 697 -14.87 35.03 -11.48
CA ILE A 697 -15.27 35.67 -10.21
C ILE A 697 -14.04 36.16 -9.45
N LEU A 698 -13.03 35.29 -9.26
CA LEU A 698 -11.81 35.63 -8.51
C LEU A 698 -10.99 36.74 -9.18
N ASN A 699 -10.96 36.81 -10.51
CA ASN A 699 -10.19 37.84 -11.22
C ASN A 699 -10.97 39.13 -11.49
N ASN A 700 -12.27 39.15 -11.25
CA ASN A 700 -13.09 40.31 -11.49
C ASN A 700 -12.99 41.30 -10.32
N LYS A 701 -12.38 42.45 -10.60
CA LYS A 701 -12.17 43.54 -9.63
C LYS A 701 -13.46 44.04 -8.98
N LYS A 702 -14.62 43.85 -9.65
CA LYS A 702 -15.93 44.24 -9.11
C LYS A 702 -16.29 43.51 -7.83
N TYR A 703 -15.90 42.24 -7.70
CA TYR A 703 -16.27 41.38 -6.58
C TYR A 703 -15.21 41.33 -5.46
N GLN A 704 -14.03 41.91 -5.66
CA GLN A 704 -12.96 42.03 -4.66
C GLN A 704 -12.54 40.75 -3.91
N PHE A 705 -12.96 39.54 -4.34
CA PHE A 705 -12.68 38.28 -3.63
C PHE A 705 -11.20 38.02 -3.36
N LYS A 706 -10.29 38.41 -4.26
CA LYS A 706 -8.85 38.26 -4.00
C LYS A 706 -8.41 38.96 -2.72
N GLN A 707 -8.89 40.19 -2.51
CA GLN A 707 -8.57 40.97 -1.33
C GLN A 707 -9.20 40.32 -0.08
N SER A 708 -10.48 39.96 -0.14
CA SER A 708 -11.16 39.30 0.99
C SER A 708 -10.52 37.95 1.37
N ILE A 709 -10.02 37.20 0.38
CA ILE A 709 -9.28 35.95 0.62
C ILE A 709 -7.91 36.22 1.26
N GLU A 710 -7.20 37.26 0.84
CA GLU A 710 -5.91 37.67 1.43
C GLU A 710 -6.09 38.16 2.87
N GLU A 711 -7.13 38.96 3.14
CA GLU A 711 -7.51 39.42 4.48
C GLU A 711 -7.88 38.23 5.39
N TYR A 712 -8.74 37.33 4.91
CA TYR A 712 -9.09 36.10 5.62
C TYR A 712 -7.84 35.29 6.00
N LYS A 713 -6.92 35.11 5.05
CA LYS A 713 -5.65 34.42 5.28
C LYS A 713 -4.81 35.13 6.33
N ALA A 714 -4.68 36.44 6.26
CA ALA A 714 -3.87 37.22 7.19
C ALA A 714 -4.43 37.20 8.63
N GLU A 715 -5.74 37.10 8.78
CA GLU A 715 -6.41 37.01 10.08
C GLU A 715 -6.32 35.61 10.70
N ASN A 716 -6.45 34.56 9.89
CA ASN A 716 -6.61 33.18 10.38
C ASN A 716 -5.32 32.35 10.34
N TYR A 717 -4.33 32.77 9.54
CA TYR A 717 -3.07 32.06 9.34
C TYR A 717 -1.89 33.02 9.49
N ASP A 718 -0.82 32.57 10.14
CA ASP A 718 0.37 33.39 10.36
C ASP A 718 1.06 33.66 9.00
N VAL A 719 1.12 34.93 8.58
CA VAL A 719 1.61 35.37 7.24
C VAL A 719 3.13 35.16 7.07
N LYS A 720 3.80 34.52 8.03
CA LYS A 720 5.24 34.28 8.00
C LYS A 720 5.54 32.82 7.69
N GLN A 721 5.19 32.38 6.48
CA GLN A 721 5.92 31.24 5.93
C GLN A 721 7.32 31.73 5.56
N SER A 722 8.33 31.21 6.23
CA SER A 722 9.67 31.27 5.68
C SER A 722 9.65 30.62 4.30
N LEU A 723 10.50 31.08 3.38
CA LEU A 723 10.71 30.43 2.08
C LEU A 723 11.00 28.92 2.21
N HIS A 724 11.46 28.47 3.39
CA HIS A 724 11.66 27.06 3.70
C HIS A 724 10.34 26.31 3.87
N GLU A 725 9.39 26.88 4.61
CA GLU A 725 8.05 26.32 4.83
C GLU A 725 7.24 26.33 3.54
N GLU A 726 7.31 27.40 2.73
CA GLU A 726 6.66 27.42 1.41
C GLU A 726 7.17 26.31 0.50
N LEU A 727 8.49 26.08 0.45
CA LEU A 727 9.09 25.01 -0.34
C LEU A 727 8.77 23.61 0.22
N ASP A 728 8.54 23.50 1.53
CA ASP A 728 8.13 22.26 2.18
C ASP A 728 6.69 21.87 1.82
N ASP A 729 5.81 22.87 1.71
CA ASP A 729 4.40 22.72 1.31
C ASP A 729 4.23 22.51 -0.20
N MET A 730 5.21 22.91 -1.02
CA MET A 730 5.19 22.65 -2.46
C MET A 730 5.38 21.17 -2.80
N TYR A 731 4.59 20.69 -3.76
CA TYR A 731 4.69 19.35 -4.33
C TYR A 731 5.88 19.24 -5.31
N ILE A 732 7.09 19.36 -4.79
CA ILE A 732 8.36 19.28 -5.51
C ILE A 732 9.21 18.13 -4.97
N SER A 733 10.00 17.47 -5.83
CA SER A 733 10.88 16.39 -5.40
C SER A 733 11.92 16.91 -4.38
N PRO A 734 12.38 16.09 -3.43
CA PRO A 734 13.44 16.51 -2.50
C PRO A 734 14.70 17.00 -3.21
N ALA A 735 15.04 16.39 -4.36
CA ALA A 735 16.16 16.81 -5.20
C ALA A 735 15.93 18.21 -5.76
N ALA A 736 14.78 18.45 -6.40
CA ALA A 736 14.41 19.79 -6.89
C ALA A 736 14.39 20.83 -5.77
N ARG A 737 13.86 20.48 -4.59
CA ARG A 737 13.85 21.35 -3.40
C ARG A 737 15.26 21.75 -2.98
N ARG A 738 16.20 20.80 -2.90
CA ARG A 738 17.60 21.08 -2.59
C ARG A 738 18.21 22.01 -3.64
N SER A 739 17.96 21.75 -4.92
CA SER A 739 18.50 22.56 -6.03
C SER A 739 17.97 23.99 -6.02
N ILE A 740 16.67 24.19 -5.82
CA ILE A 740 16.05 25.51 -5.68
C ILE A 740 16.69 26.25 -4.50
N TRP A 741 16.89 25.58 -3.37
CA TRP A 741 17.51 26.19 -2.21
C TRP A 741 18.97 26.60 -2.45
N GLN A 742 19.76 25.78 -3.14
CA GLN A 742 21.13 26.14 -3.52
C GLN A 742 21.16 27.31 -4.51
N ALA A 743 20.23 27.35 -5.46
CA ALA A 743 20.10 28.46 -6.40
C ALA A 743 19.77 29.77 -5.66
N LEU A 744 18.79 29.76 -4.74
CA LEU A 744 18.44 30.93 -3.93
C LEU A 744 19.61 31.44 -3.09
N ARG A 745 20.43 30.55 -2.52
CA ARG A 745 21.65 30.94 -1.80
C ARG A 745 22.69 31.59 -2.69
N ILE A 746 22.85 31.10 -3.93
CA ILE A 746 23.75 31.71 -4.92
C ILE A 746 23.24 33.10 -5.29
N VAL A 747 21.93 33.27 -5.51
CA VAL A 747 21.33 34.60 -5.77
C VAL A 747 21.61 35.54 -4.60
N ASP A 748 21.33 35.11 -3.36
CA ASP A 748 21.55 35.91 -2.15
C ASP A 748 23.02 36.37 -2.04
N GLU A 749 23.99 35.48 -2.33
CA GLU A 749 25.42 35.81 -2.30
C GLU A 749 25.80 36.80 -3.41
N ILE A 750 25.29 36.62 -4.63
CA ILE A 750 25.57 37.52 -5.76
C ILE A 750 24.98 38.91 -5.53
N VAL A 751 23.73 38.99 -5.04
CA VAL A 751 23.08 40.26 -4.68
C VAL A 751 23.83 40.96 -3.56
N ASP A 752 24.32 40.23 -2.55
CA ASP A 752 25.14 40.83 -1.51
C ASP A 752 26.51 41.31 -2.03
N ILE A 753 27.13 40.59 -2.97
CA ILE A 753 28.38 41.04 -3.62
C ILE A 753 28.15 42.29 -4.46
N LYS A 754 27.05 42.35 -5.22
CA LYS A 754 26.71 43.46 -6.13
C LYS A 754 25.99 44.62 -5.45
N LYS A 755 25.58 44.46 -4.19
CA LYS A 755 24.85 45.44 -3.38
C LYS A 755 23.58 46.00 -4.06
N SER A 756 23.02 45.23 -4.98
CA SER A 756 21.86 45.58 -5.79
C SER A 756 21.25 44.31 -6.37
N ALA A 757 19.95 44.32 -6.68
CA ALA A 757 19.27 43.25 -7.39
C ALA A 757 19.66 43.24 -8.89
N PRO A 758 19.74 42.05 -9.54
CA PRO A 758 20.00 41.98 -10.97
C PRO A 758 18.87 42.62 -11.78
N LYS A 759 19.21 43.13 -12.96
CA LYS A 759 18.21 43.67 -13.91
C LYS A 759 17.37 42.57 -14.54
N LYS A 760 17.96 41.40 -14.79
CA LYS A 760 17.30 40.20 -15.32
C LYS A 760 17.92 38.95 -14.70
N ILE A 761 17.08 37.95 -14.42
CA ILE A 761 17.51 36.61 -14.03
C ILE A 761 17.02 35.63 -15.11
N PHE A 762 17.94 34.88 -15.68
CA PHE A 762 17.66 33.79 -16.60
C PHE A 762 17.77 32.48 -15.82
N ILE A 763 16.73 31.65 -15.84
CA ILE A 763 16.70 30.39 -15.10
C ILE A 763 16.39 29.27 -16.08
N GLU A 764 17.29 28.29 -16.13
CA GLU A 764 17.08 26.99 -16.75
C GLU A 764 17.01 25.95 -15.63
N MET A 765 16.00 25.08 -15.69
CA MET A 765 15.85 23.98 -14.74
C MET A 765 15.82 22.67 -15.51
N ALA A 766 16.78 21.79 -15.23
CA ALA A 766 16.75 20.46 -15.75
C ALA A 766 15.53 19.71 -15.18
N ARG A 767 14.67 19.19 -16.06
CA ARG A 767 13.66 18.21 -15.66
C ARG A 767 14.36 16.88 -15.39
N GLU A 768 14.10 16.26 -14.24
CA GLU A 768 14.35 14.83 -14.06
C GLU A 768 13.59 14.08 -15.17
N LYS A 769 14.30 13.71 -16.23
CA LYS A 769 13.84 12.62 -17.08
C LYS A 769 13.91 11.39 -16.19
N LYS A 770 12.77 10.94 -15.66
CA LYS A 770 12.63 9.64 -14.99
C LYS A 770 13.51 8.64 -15.71
N SER A 771 14.26 7.83 -14.95
CA SER A 771 15.17 6.80 -15.46
C SER A 771 14.53 5.86 -16.51
N ALA A 772 13.19 5.79 -16.58
CA ALA A 772 12.41 5.18 -17.67
C ALA A 772 12.67 5.78 -19.07
N MET A 773 12.92 7.09 -19.19
CA MET A 773 13.23 7.74 -20.47
C MET A 773 14.70 7.57 -20.92
N LYS A 774 15.60 7.10 -20.05
CA LYS A 774 17.03 6.91 -20.40
C LYS A 774 17.27 5.82 -21.45
N LYS A 775 16.27 5.00 -21.80
CA LYS A 775 16.38 3.92 -22.80
C LYS A 775 15.55 4.12 -24.07
N LYS A 776 14.80 5.21 -24.23
CA LYS A 776 14.20 5.57 -25.52
C LYS A 776 14.91 6.80 -26.07
N ARG A 777 15.84 6.55 -27.00
CA ARG A 777 16.23 7.57 -27.99
C ARG A 777 14.93 7.98 -28.67
N THR A 778 14.60 9.27 -28.70
CA THR A 778 13.50 9.77 -29.55
C THR A 778 13.75 9.22 -30.96
N GLU A 779 12.89 8.31 -31.42
CA GLU A 779 12.92 7.87 -32.81
C GLU A 779 12.81 9.11 -33.66
N SER A 780 13.77 9.31 -34.57
CA SER A 780 13.69 10.47 -35.45
C SER A 780 12.43 10.29 -36.29
N ARG A 781 11.75 11.40 -36.63
CA ARG A 781 10.57 11.35 -37.52
C ARG A 781 10.86 10.58 -38.82
N LYS A 782 12.13 10.57 -39.26
CA LYS A 782 12.64 9.77 -40.38
C LYS A 782 12.57 8.26 -40.11
N ASP A 783 12.96 7.79 -38.92
CA ASP A 783 12.95 6.37 -38.58
C ASP A 783 11.52 5.83 -38.44
N ALA A 784 10.62 6.64 -37.86
CA ALA A 784 9.19 6.32 -37.80
C ALA A 784 8.55 6.24 -39.20
N LEU A 785 8.89 7.19 -40.09
CA LEU A 785 8.43 7.15 -41.49
C LEU A 785 9.01 5.96 -42.25
N LEU A 786 10.28 5.58 -42.02
CA LEU A 786 10.90 4.40 -42.63
C LEU A 786 10.26 3.09 -42.16
N ALA A 787 9.86 3.01 -40.89
CA ALA A 787 9.14 1.86 -40.35
C ALA A 787 7.74 1.73 -40.97
N LEU A 788 7.00 2.85 -41.09
CA LEU A 788 5.71 2.90 -41.78
C LEU A 788 5.84 2.52 -43.26
N TYR A 789 6.89 2.98 -43.94
CA TYR A 789 7.15 2.63 -45.34
C TYR A 789 7.47 1.14 -45.52
N LYS A 790 8.22 0.55 -44.57
CA LYS A 790 8.48 -0.89 -44.55
C LYS A 790 7.21 -1.70 -44.28
N SER A 791 6.33 -1.24 -43.39
CA SER A 791 5.05 -1.91 -43.12
C SER A 791 4.09 -1.85 -44.32
N CYS A 792 4.09 -0.76 -45.08
CA CYS A 792 3.33 -0.68 -46.33
C CYS A 792 3.84 -1.67 -47.38
N LYS A 793 5.15 -1.96 -47.40
CA LYS A 793 5.73 -2.96 -48.31
C LYS A 793 5.26 -4.38 -47.97
N SER A 794 5.24 -4.73 -46.68
CA SER A 794 4.69 -6.02 -46.23
C SER A 794 3.17 -6.16 -46.37
N GLN A 795 2.43 -5.05 -46.46
CA GLN A 795 0.99 -5.05 -46.73
C GLN A 795 0.67 -5.14 -48.23
N ALA A 796 1.59 -4.70 -49.11
CA ALA A 796 1.46 -4.84 -50.55
C ALA A 796 1.70 -6.27 -51.05
N ASP A 797 2.57 -7.03 -50.37
CA ASP A 797 2.82 -8.45 -50.69
C ASP A 797 1.64 -9.38 -50.34
N GLY A 798 0.58 -8.85 -49.70
CA GLY A 798 -0.69 -9.55 -49.48
C GLY A 798 -1.75 -9.31 -50.57
N PHE A 799 -1.43 -8.56 -51.62
CA PHE A 799 -2.35 -8.20 -52.71
C PHE A 799 -1.89 -8.65 -54.11
N TYR A 800 -0.90 -9.55 -54.20
CA TYR A 800 -0.53 -10.26 -55.42
C TYR A 800 -0.52 -11.77 -55.23
#